data_AF-A0A1G0YY66-F1
#
_entry.id   AF-A0A1G0YY66-F1
#
_cell.length_a   1.000
_cell.length_b   1.000
_cell.length_c   1.000
_cell.angle_alpha   90.00
_cell.angle_beta   90.00
_cell.angle_gamma   90.00
#
_symmetry.space_group_name_H-M   'P 1'
#
loop_
_entity.id
_entity.type
_entity.pdbx_description
1 polymer ?
#
loop_
_entity_poly.entity_id
_entity_poly.type
_entity_poly.pdbx_seq_one_letter_code
_entity_poly.pdbx_strand_id
1 'polypeptide(L)'
;MLKIFTGIIILVIYVGSMKGDTLGKQYLINPVTSPISIDGYLEDWKDIQPIDISSGDNLRIIVPTAWRETEDDLNAKIYLAFDKNNLYFACRVKDNIHNNQWDGFNIWQGDCIQFAFDTLVNAKENTSYDEDDCEYGLALLNGNKSYLTCYHKNKERAKGKNIKYAGRRNEEKKETVYELMIPWESLKPFDMNSCPLIGFSCIIMDNDGNGLEKGLELTPGIAGNKRPSQFAKLAFSQYDQKNTNKERGYFPPQGTELCSLSSQTPVFSFPFAFISDSEPKNVRFCFEIEKDGKNIFSQEKEIKLIKGLNNISFEYKADPLLLPGNLHLAVKINAKLLTEKDINLINDTSALKNLSLIEQDMEALRKLLSTAEEKKISLPYQKSRLTLLEDFYDYIKLELSREKIMQDYALRPMSNQDRCKMLKRAEENIKYLLDTGRKTITETEELLKSPEKALQVPAYDPRKITIKNGNFYVGTQPLVLIGACTGFGEFRFFKFDKMSSHEEIVKATMERIDTDSRYGFNLSDYGRSTPEEARAYIAKAAEHGSASSIIGMVKLMDKGLTTPCEIDKRLREKEIIVKENVPIYTKDAALLSLKIAGEISLAFKRCACPVCTEKYRVWLEKKYGTIDNLNKRWESDCASFNNINIPELNKQFPYPPLFDYSSYMQDITTDYYKSVKAIFKKESNKPVQSYQQVWRLFCQVDKVVSLNFEDLVDEVFNEIIGFDGSMFFEDEEYAYGWNAISEILSYDYYKSLKPGRPLWQGEFHIIKDADPSYYSYDYIYACLWQSVLHGVRAIQIWQWSHGDFAHVVANNICTRAETLDAAARASLDLRRLAPYITDFPQAKSPIAIFWPSPSIYSNDYYIPMLKKCYEGSFFVGFPVRFITEKRIKQLSEYKILAIPHVRRISNDSLTQILEWVKNGGYLFVTGPEALSQDNYGKKRDTSDFLKDGIHSFGKGKISFFKKPYDNIKITDFFNEFVKIFKDLNIKRDIEVLEKDGSLPWAVETREVESDEGKIVYILNLSKNTKSLQLKSGHKLMTITNLIKNQPFSENFIIKPMEILLLKITDTH
;
A
#
# COMPACT_ATOMS: atom_id res chain seq x y z
N MET A 1 28.50 -31.00 2.28
CA MET A 1 28.54 -32.48 2.36
C MET A 1 29.79 -32.91 3.10
N LEU A 2 29.63 -33.71 4.15
CA LEU A 2 30.76 -34.38 4.79
C LEU A 2 30.77 -35.84 4.34
N LYS A 3 31.81 -36.28 3.61
CA LYS A 3 32.02 -37.71 3.32
C LYS A 3 32.35 -38.40 4.64
N ILE A 4 31.35 -39.02 5.26
CA ILE A 4 31.57 -39.99 6.33
C ILE A 4 31.60 -41.35 5.64
N PHE A 5 32.81 -41.89 5.49
CA PHE A 5 33.07 -43.29 5.13
C PHE A 5 32.17 -43.88 4.02
N THR A 6 32.01 -43.15 2.91
CA THR A 6 31.27 -43.49 1.65
C THR A 6 29.77 -43.17 1.56
N GLY A 7 29.19 -42.33 2.44
CA GLY A 7 27.79 -41.84 2.31
C GLY A 7 27.61 -40.32 2.25
N ILE A 8 26.43 -39.86 1.80
CA ILE A 8 26.01 -38.44 1.72
C ILE A 8 24.88 -38.18 2.73
N ILE A 9 25.01 -37.12 3.55
CA ILE A 9 23.98 -36.61 4.46
C ILE A 9 23.56 -35.21 4.00
N ILE A 10 22.26 -34.97 3.81
CA ILE A 10 21.66 -33.65 3.49
C ILE A 10 20.72 -33.28 4.64
N LEU A 11 21.10 -32.31 5.47
CA LEU A 11 20.29 -31.82 6.61
C LEU A 11 19.48 -30.57 6.25
N VAL A 12 18.25 -30.50 6.75
CA VAL A 12 17.47 -29.27 6.87
C VAL A 12 17.29 -28.97 8.36
N ILE A 13 17.54 -27.73 8.78
CA ILE A 13 17.39 -27.32 10.18
C ILE A 13 15.96 -26.82 10.44
N TYR A 14 15.33 -27.35 11.49
CA TYR A 14 14.02 -26.92 11.97
C TYR A 14 14.00 -26.71 13.50
N VAL A 15 13.21 -25.73 13.96
CA VAL A 15 13.04 -25.38 15.37
C VAL A 15 11.55 -25.42 15.71
N GLY A 16 11.12 -26.32 16.59
CA GLY A 16 9.70 -26.48 16.92
C GLY A 16 9.41 -26.63 18.40
N SER A 17 8.31 -26.01 18.83
CA SER A 17 7.57 -26.44 20.02
C SER A 17 6.39 -27.30 19.58
N MET A 18 6.30 -28.51 20.15
CA MET A 18 5.21 -29.48 20.02
C MET A 18 5.08 -30.25 18.69
N LYS A 19 4.68 -31.51 18.82
CA LYS A 19 4.27 -32.41 17.73
C LYS A 19 3.15 -31.75 16.92
N GLY A 20 3.34 -31.64 15.61
CA GLY A 20 2.33 -31.18 14.65
C GLY A 20 2.73 -29.87 14.00
N ASP A 21 2.97 -29.94 12.69
CA ASP A 21 3.05 -28.85 11.70
C ASP A 21 4.24 -27.89 11.69
N THR A 22 5.12 -28.15 10.69
CA THR A 22 6.19 -27.30 10.08
C THR A 22 7.26 -28.11 9.33
N LEU A 23 7.14 -29.44 9.25
CA LEU A 23 7.55 -30.08 8.01
C LEU A 23 6.56 -29.58 6.96
N GLY A 24 6.97 -28.78 5.98
CA GLY A 24 6.22 -28.75 4.72
C GLY A 24 5.99 -30.21 4.32
N LYS A 25 4.76 -30.61 3.97
CA LYS A 25 4.40 -32.03 3.78
C LYS A 25 5.45 -32.70 2.88
N GLN A 26 6.03 -33.81 3.33
CA GLN A 26 7.02 -34.56 2.57
C GLN A 26 6.47 -35.91 2.18
N TYR A 27 6.74 -36.33 0.95
CA TYR A 27 6.32 -37.63 0.43
C TYR A 27 7.52 -38.38 -0.12
N LEU A 28 7.73 -39.61 0.37
CA LEU A 28 8.69 -40.54 -0.22
C LEU A 28 8.02 -41.26 -1.38
N ILE A 29 8.55 -41.09 -2.58
CA ILE A 29 8.03 -41.67 -3.81
C ILE A 29 8.89 -42.89 -4.17
N ASN A 30 8.23 -44.02 -4.41
CA ASN A 30 8.87 -45.28 -4.74
C ASN A 30 8.90 -45.53 -6.25
N PRO A 31 9.91 -46.25 -6.75
CA PRO A 31 9.97 -46.59 -8.16
C PRO A 31 8.84 -47.54 -8.52
N VAL A 32 8.35 -47.42 -9.75
CA VAL A 32 7.40 -48.39 -10.31
C VAL A 32 8.06 -49.77 -10.37
N THR A 33 7.31 -50.81 -9.99
CA THR A 33 7.74 -52.21 -10.08
C THR A 33 7.25 -52.90 -11.35
N SER A 34 6.27 -52.29 -12.03
CA SER A 34 5.70 -52.72 -13.31
C SER A 34 5.46 -51.49 -14.22
N PRO A 35 5.42 -51.64 -15.55
CA PRO A 35 5.14 -50.53 -16.46
C PRO A 35 3.75 -49.91 -16.21
N ILE A 36 3.67 -48.57 -16.24
CA ILE A 36 2.41 -47.81 -16.15
C ILE A 36 2.00 -47.35 -17.57
N SER A 37 0.75 -47.66 -17.95
CA SER A 37 0.06 -47.15 -19.13
C SER A 37 -0.59 -45.81 -18.80
N ILE A 38 -0.75 -44.92 -19.80
CA ILE A 38 -1.43 -43.63 -19.62
C ILE A 38 -2.69 -43.67 -20.49
N ASP A 39 -3.75 -44.29 -19.98
CA ASP A 39 -4.98 -44.63 -20.71
C ASP A 39 -6.27 -44.24 -19.98
N GLY A 40 -6.17 -43.63 -18.80
CA GLY A 40 -7.26 -43.15 -17.97
C GLY A 40 -7.81 -44.21 -17.01
N TYR A 41 -7.06 -45.27 -16.73
CA TYR A 41 -7.43 -46.29 -15.76
C TYR A 41 -6.36 -46.44 -14.65
N LEU A 42 -6.68 -47.13 -13.55
CA LEU A 42 -5.80 -47.22 -12.36
C LEU A 42 -5.38 -48.66 -12.01
N GLU A 43 -5.65 -49.66 -12.85
CA GLU A 43 -5.39 -51.07 -12.53
C GLU A 43 -3.90 -51.38 -12.35
N ASP A 44 -3.02 -50.68 -13.06
CA ASP A 44 -1.57 -50.74 -12.96
C ASP A 44 -0.99 -49.90 -11.81
N TRP A 45 -1.80 -49.04 -11.19
CA TRP A 45 -1.45 -48.26 -9.99
C TRP A 45 -1.76 -48.97 -8.66
N LYS A 46 -2.31 -50.19 -8.69
CA LYS A 46 -2.79 -50.93 -7.50
C LYS A 46 -1.76 -51.10 -6.38
N ASP A 47 -0.47 -51.14 -6.73
CA ASP A 47 0.64 -51.32 -5.79
C ASP A 47 1.21 -49.98 -5.28
N ILE A 48 0.70 -48.85 -5.76
CA ILE A 48 1.08 -47.49 -5.35
C ILE A 48 0.09 -46.98 -4.29
N GLN A 49 0.61 -46.59 -3.14
CA GLN A 49 -0.21 -46.02 -2.06
C GLN A 49 -0.63 -44.58 -2.41
N PRO A 50 -1.95 -44.27 -2.46
CA PRO A 50 -2.40 -42.93 -2.75
C PRO A 50 -2.25 -41.99 -1.56
N ILE A 51 -2.05 -40.71 -1.86
CA ILE A 51 -2.20 -39.59 -0.95
C ILE A 51 -3.67 -39.15 -1.01
N ASP A 52 -4.40 -39.33 0.09
CA ASP A 52 -5.77 -38.85 0.22
C ASP A 52 -5.76 -37.37 0.61
N ILE A 53 -6.38 -36.52 -0.20
CA ILE A 53 -6.45 -35.07 0.04
C ILE A 53 -7.87 -34.59 0.34
N SER A 54 -8.78 -35.50 0.64
CA SER A 54 -10.20 -35.19 0.82
C SER A 54 -10.53 -34.51 2.16
N SER A 55 -9.55 -34.24 3.02
CA SER A 55 -9.78 -33.58 4.31
C SER A 55 -10.02 -32.07 4.18
N GLY A 56 -10.78 -31.50 5.12
CA GLY A 56 -11.10 -30.06 5.16
C GLY A 56 -9.87 -29.13 5.21
N ASP A 57 -8.73 -29.60 5.71
CA ASP A 57 -7.47 -28.82 5.73
C ASP A 57 -6.93 -28.51 4.32
N ASN A 58 -7.27 -29.34 3.34
CA ASN A 58 -6.86 -29.18 1.94
C ASN A 58 -7.89 -28.37 1.12
N LEU A 59 -9.07 -28.08 1.68
CA LEU A 59 -10.11 -27.33 1.00
C LEU A 59 -9.70 -25.85 0.80
N ARG A 60 -9.97 -25.33 -0.40
CA ARG A 60 -9.79 -23.93 -0.78
C ARG A 60 -11.10 -23.39 -1.32
N ILE A 61 -11.64 -22.38 -0.64
CA ILE A 61 -12.82 -21.65 -1.11
C ILE A 61 -12.33 -20.58 -2.08
N ILE A 62 -12.73 -20.68 -3.34
CA ILE A 62 -12.29 -19.77 -4.40
C ILE A 62 -13.25 -18.57 -4.51
N VAL A 63 -14.53 -18.78 -4.21
CA VAL A 63 -15.57 -17.72 -4.16
C VAL A 63 -16.30 -17.75 -2.80
N PRO A 64 -16.30 -16.65 -2.02
CA PRO A 64 -16.82 -16.64 -0.64
C PRO A 64 -18.33 -16.88 -0.48
N THR A 65 -19.11 -16.91 -1.56
CA THR A 65 -20.58 -17.01 -1.53
C THR A 65 -21.14 -18.41 -1.76
N ALA A 66 -20.29 -19.41 -2.07
CA ALA A 66 -20.75 -20.78 -2.28
C ALA A 66 -21.00 -21.47 -0.93
N TRP A 67 -22.22 -21.96 -0.72
CA TRP A 67 -22.65 -22.68 0.49
C TRP A 67 -21.97 -24.05 0.60
N ARG A 68 -21.73 -24.52 1.84
CA ARG A 68 -21.17 -25.85 2.11
C ARG A 68 -22.22 -26.93 1.86
N GLU A 69 -22.23 -27.54 0.68
CA GLU A 69 -22.74 -28.90 0.57
C GLU A 69 -21.69 -29.92 1.05
N THR A 70 -22.18 -31.09 1.44
CA THR A 70 -21.54 -32.10 2.31
C THR A 70 -20.16 -32.57 1.84
N GLU A 71 -19.35 -33.13 2.77
CA GLU A 71 -18.00 -33.72 2.53
C GLU A 71 -17.94 -34.74 1.37
N ASP A 72 -19.08 -35.21 0.86
CA ASP A 72 -19.17 -36.18 -0.22
C ASP A 72 -19.07 -35.58 -1.65
N ASP A 73 -19.15 -34.26 -1.79
CA ASP A 73 -19.31 -33.59 -3.09
C ASP A 73 -18.03 -33.54 -3.93
N LEU A 74 -16.87 -33.35 -3.29
CA LEU A 74 -15.56 -33.36 -3.97
C LEU A 74 -14.53 -34.12 -3.14
N ASN A 75 -14.01 -35.23 -3.66
CA ASN A 75 -12.99 -36.06 -3.02
C ASN A 75 -11.88 -36.40 -4.01
N ALA A 76 -10.62 -36.45 -3.56
CA ALA A 76 -9.50 -36.73 -4.45
C ALA A 76 -8.40 -37.57 -3.82
N LYS A 77 -7.88 -38.52 -4.62
CA LYS A 77 -6.70 -39.33 -4.29
C LYS A 77 -5.63 -39.15 -5.36
N ILE A 78 -4.40 -38.85 -4.92
CA ILE A 78 -3.25 -38.62 -5.77
C ILE A 78 -2.30 -39.80 -5.68
N TYR A 79 -1.80 -40.25 -6.83
CA TYR A 79 -0.81 -41.31 -6.95
C TYR A 79 0.44 -40.73 -7.59
N LEU A 80 1.60 -41.04 -7.01
CA LEU A 80 2.90 -40.59 -7.49
C LEU A 80 3.84 -41.78 -7.53
N ALA A 81 4.52 -41.97 -8.65
CA ALA A 81 5.53 -43.01 -8.84
C ALA A 81 6.58 -42.52 -9.85
N PHE A 82 7.71 -43.22 -9.97
CA PHE A 82 8.73 -42.84 -10.94
C PHE A 82 9.51 -44.04 -11.50
N ASP A 83 10.19 -43.82 -12.63
CA ASP A 83 11.23 -44.71 -13.13
C ASP A 83 12.49 -43.92 -13.52
N LYS A 84 13.45 -44.61 -14.15
CA LYS A 84 14.70 -44.00 -14.62
C LYS A 84 14.50 -42.74 -15.48
N ASN A 85 13.43 -42.68 -16.25
CA ASN A 85 13.22 -41.71 -17.32
C ASN A 85 12.04 -40.77 -17.05
N ASN A 86 11.06 -41.17 -16.24
CA ASN A 86 9.79 -40.47 -16.09
C ASN A 86 9.31 -40.36 -14.64
N LEU A 87 8.61 -39.25 -14.36
CA LEU A 87 7.69 -39.09 -13.25
C LEU A 87 6.27 -39.46 -13.70
N TYR A 88 5.57 -40.26 -12.91
CA TYR A 88 4.19 -40.65 -13.12
C TYR A 88 3.30 -39.98 -12.08
N PHE A 89 2.19 -39.40 -12.53
CA PHE A 89 1.14 -38.83 -11.69
C PHE A 89 -0.21 -39.39 -12.12
N ALA A 90 -1.04 -39.78 -11.17
CA ALA A 90 -2.46 -40.02 -11.42
C ALA A 90 -3.32 -39.40 -10.32
N CYS A 91 -4.55 -39.05 -10.66
CA CYS A 91 -5.51 -38.53 -9.70
C CYS A 91 -6.89 -39.11 -9.98
N ARG A 92 -7.49 -39.68 -8.93
CA ARG A 92 -8.90 -40.07 -8.94
C ARG A 92 -9.70 -39.02 -8.22
N VAL A 93 -10.58 -38.34 -8.94
CA VAL A 93 -11.49 -37.31 -8.44
C VAL A 93 -12.90 -37.90 -8.42
N LYS A 94 -13.60 -37.78 -7.31
CA LYS A 94 -15.04 -38.02 -7.22
C LYS A 94 -15.71 -36.65 -7.11
N ASP A 95 -16.57 -36.36 -8.08
CA ASP A 95 -17.25 -35.08 -8.23
C ASP A 95 -18.61 -35.33 -8.91
N ASN A 96 -19.66 -34.65 -8.45
CA ASN A 96 -21.05 -34.80 -8.91
C ASN A 96 -21.27 -34.33 -10.36
N ILE A 97 -20.63 -33.24 -10.80
CA ILE A 97 -20.83 -32.57 -12.09
C ILE A 97 -19.48 -32.21 -12.71
N HIS A 98 -19.07 -33.01 -13.70
CA HIS A 98 -17.89 -32.68 -14.50
C HIS A 98 -18.23 -31.66 -15.61
N ASN A 99 -17.81 -30.41 -15.44
CA ASN A 99 -17.99 -29.30 -16.35
C ASN A 99 -16.68 -28.51 -16.61
N ASN A 100 -16.05 -28.83 -17.75
CA ASN A 100 -14.99 -28.01 -18.33
C ASN A 100 -15.13 -27.93 -19.85
N GLN A 101 -15.40 -26.73 -20.37
CA GLN A 101 -15.52 -26.44 -21.81
C GLN A 101 -14.39 -25.56 -22.34
N TRP A 102 -13.48 -25.11 -21.46
CA TRP A 102 -12.44 -24.14 -21.79
C TRP A 102 -11.15 -24.84 -22.22
N ASP A 103 -10.43 -24.29 -23.19
CA ASP A 103 -9.13 -24.78 -23.64
C ASP A 103 -7.99 -23.76 -23.40
N GLY A 104 -6.75 -24.14 -23.74
CA GLY A 104 -5.58 -23.25 -23.68
C GLY A 104 -5.26 -22.73 -22.28
N PHE A 105 -5.09 -21.42 -22.14
CA PHE A 105 -4.82 -20.77 -20.84
C PHE A 105 -6.06 -20.66 -19.95
N ASN A 106 -7.25 -21.03 -20.43
CA ASN A 106 -8.51 -20.83 -19.71
C ASN A 106 -9.06 -22.11 -19.06
N ILE A 107 -8.38 -23.25 -19.17
CA ILE A 107 -8.90 -24.52 -18.63
C ILE A 107 -9.12 -24.47 -17.11
N TRP A 108 -8.45 -23.57 -16.39
CA TRP A 108 -8.65 -23.32 -14.96
C TRP A 108 -10.06 -22.84 -14.59
N GLN A 109 -10.86 -22.39 -15.56
CA GLN A 109 -12.21 -21.88 -15.32
C GLN A 109 -13.24 -22.99 -15.07
N GLY A 110 -12.93 -24.24 -15.40
CA GLY A 110 -13.78 -25.41 -15.11
C GLY A 110 -13.00 -26.52 -14.40
N ASP A 111 -13.57 -27.72 -14.36
CA ASP A 111 -12.94 -28.83 -13.64
C ASP A 111 -11.63 -29.24 -14.26
N CYS A 112 -10.58 -29.09 -13.47
CA CYS A 112 -9.23 -29.39 -13.91
C CYS A 112 -8.34 -29.67 -12.71
N ILE A 113 -7.17 -30.23 -13.01
CA ILE A 113 -6.07 -30.34 -12.07
C ILE A 113 -5.00 -29.36 -12.50
N GLN A 114 -4.60 -28.46 -11.62
CA GLN A 114 -3.39 -27.67 -11.79
C GLN A 114 -2.30 -28.25 -10.89
N PHE A 115 -1.08 -28.38 -11.41
CA PHE A 115 0.06 -28.89 -10.64
C PHE A 115 1.32 -28.13 -11.01
N ALA A 116 2.16 -27.91 -10.00
CA ALA A 116 3.34 -27.06 -10.11
C ALA A 116 4.55 -27.71 -9.46
N PHE A 117 5.72 -27.40 -10.02
CA PHE A 117 7.01 -27.86 -9.54
C PHE A 117 7.96 -26.69 -9.28
N ASP A 118 8.69 -26.80 -8.18
CA ASP A 118 9.87 -26.00 -7.82
C ASP A 118 11.07 -26.94 -7.97
N THR A 119 11.78 -26.80 -9.09
CA THR A 119 12.72 -27.83 -9.56
C THR A 119 14.07 -27.80 -8.84
N LEU A 120 14.44 -26.65 -8.26
CA LEU A 120 15.65 -26.48 -7.47
C LEU A 120 15.41 -26.36 -5.95
N VAL A 121 14.16 -26.28 -5.51
CA VAL A 121 13.79 -26.15 -4.09
C VAL A 121 14.37 -24.88 -3.47
N ASN A 122 14.48 -23.81 -4.26
CA ASN A 122 15.23 -22.58 -3.96
C ASN A 122 14.33 -21.36 -3.70
N ALA A 123 13.01 -21.52 -3.80
CA ALA A 123 12.05 -20.44 -3.64
C ALA A 123 12.22 -19.69 -2.31
N LYS A 124 12.35 -18.36 -2.40
CA LYS A 124 12.43 -17.48 -1.22
C LYS A 124 11.03 -17.24 -0.65
N GLU A 125 10.96 -16.85 0.62
CA GLU A 125 9.67 -16.51 1.21
C GLU A 125 9.00 -15.34 0.49
N ASN A 126 7.69 -15.46 0.24
CA ASN A 126 6.84 -14.46 -0.42
C ASN A 126 7.22 -14.09 -1.86
N THR A 127 8.09 -14.85 -2.52
CA THR A 127 8.33 -14.68 -3.96
C THR A 127 7.34 -15.50 -4.78
N SER A 128 7.03 -15.02 -5.98
CA SER A 128 6.25 -15.79 -6.95
C SER A 128 7.15 -16.78 -7.71
N TYR A 129 6.61 -17.44 -8.73
CA TYR A 129 7.36 -18.35 -9.60
C TYR A 129 8.54 -17.67 -10.28
N ASP A 130 9.69 -18.33 -10.31
CA ASP A 130 10.90 -17.86 -10.99
C ASP A 130 11.24 -18.71 -12.24
N GLU A 131 12.52 -18.74 -12.65
CA GLU A 131 12.95 -19.36 -13.90
C GLU A 131 12.95 -20.89 -13.88
N ASP A 132 13.00 -21.51 -12.69
CA ASP A 132 13.04 -22.96 -12.53
C ASP A 132 11.71 -23.58 -12.06
N ASP A 133 10.73 -22.72 -11.78
CA ASP A 133 9.36 -23.12 -11.47
C ASP A 133 8.50 -23.38 -12.73
N CYS A 134 7.68 -24.43 -12.71
CA CYS A 134 6.74 -24.71 -13.79
C CYS A 134 5.35 -25.10 -13.27
N GLU A 135 4.32 -24.70 -14.00
CA GLU A 135 2.92 -25.01 -13.69
C GLU A 135 2.20 -25.51 -14.94
N TYR A 136 1.44 -26.58 -14.76
CA TYR A 136 0.64 -27.23 -15.79
C TYR A 136 -0.81 -27.33 -15.34
N GLY A 137 -1.72 -27.42 -16.31
CA GLY A 137 -3.11 -27.76 -16.07
C GLY A 137 -3.54 -28.91 -16.97
N LEU A 138 -4.26 -29.87 -16.41
CA LEU A 138 -4.84 -31.01 -17.10
C LEU A 138 -6.36 -31.00 -16.87
N ALA A 139 -7.12 -31.05 -17.96
CA ALA A 139 -8.58 -31.05 -17.93
C ALA A 139 -9.15 -32.13 -18.86
N LEU A 140 -10.39 -32.54 -18.62
CA LEU A 140 -11.17 -33.40 -19.50
C LEU A 140 -12.28 -32.57 -20.13
N LEU A 141 -12.03 -32.04 -21.32
CA LEU A 141 -12.93 -31.11 -21.99
C LEU A 141 -14.20 -31.83 -22.44
N ASN A 142 -15.36 -31.23 -22.13
CA ASN A 142 -16.69 -31.76 -22.42
C ASN A 142 -16.85 -33.22 -21.96
N GLY A 143 -16.14 -33.62 -20.89
CA GLY A 143 -16.19 -34.97 -20.30
C GLY A 143 -15.54 -36.09 -21.13
N ASN A 144 -14.92 -35.80 -22.29
CA ASN A 144 -14.39 -36.87 -23.16
C ASN A 144 -13.05 -36.59 -23.86
N LYS A 145 -12.52 -35.35 -23.81
CA LYS A 145 -11.28 -35.00 -24.48
C LYS A 145 -10.24 -34.45 -23.51
N SER A 146 -9.21 -35.24 -23.20
CA SER A 146 -8.12 -34.80 -22.34
C SER A 146 -7.32 -33.65 -22.98
N TYR A 147 -6.96 -32.65 -22.18
CA TYR A 147 -6.24 -31.48 -22.65
C TYR A 147 -5.23 -31.01 -21.59
N LEU A 148 -3.96 -30.87 -21.98
CA LEU A 148 -2.88 -30.39 -21.13
C LEU A 148 -2.40 -29.01 -21.59
N THR A 149 -2.23 -28.08 -20.66
CA THR A 149 -1.67 -26.74 -20.87
C THR A 149 -0.52 -26.46 -19.90
N CYS A 150 0.30 -25.46 -20.21
CA CYS A 150 1.35 -24.96 -19.31
C CYS A 150 1.15 -23.45 -19.09
N TYR A 151 1.03 -23.03 -17.84
CA TYR A 151 0.63 -21.66 -17.46
C TYR A 151 1.82 -20.68 -17.35
N HIS A 152 2.98 -21.12 -16.86
CA HIS A 152 4.13 -20.25 -16.60
C HIS A 152 5.27 -20.40 -17.64
N LYS A 153 5.97 -19.30 -17.94
CA LYS A 153 6.90 -19.15 -19.08
C LYS A 153 8.22 -19.91 -18.87
N ASN A 154 8.39 -21.00 -19.62
CA ASN A 154 9.61 -21.26 -20.38
C ASN A 154 9.19 -22.05 -21.64
N LYS A 155 8.60 -21.34 -22.63
CA LYS A 155 7.81 -21.90 -23.74
C LYS A 155 8.53 -22.91 -24.65
N GLU A 156 9.86 -23.05 -24.54
CA GLU A 156 10.61 -24.11 -25.22
C GLU A 156 10.92 -25.34 -24.35
N ARG A 157 10.96 -25.20 -23.01
CA ARG A 157 11.29 -26.30 -22.08
C ARG A 157 10.07 -27.14 -21.67
N ALA A 158 8.93 -26.49 -21.43
CA ALA A 158 7.69 -27.14 -20.99
C ALA A 158 6.81 -27.68 -22.14
N LYS A 159 7.19 -27.42 -23.41
CA LYS A 159 6.70 -28.21 -24.56
C LYS A 159 7.47 -29.53 -24.63
N GLY A 160 7.52 -30.26 -23.52
CA GLY A 160 8.18 -31.54 -23.43
C GLY A 160 7.72 -32.41 -24.59
N LYS A 161 8.60 -32.62 -25.58
CA LYS A 161 8.36 -33.64 -26.60
C LYS A 161 8.18 -34.93 -25.79
N ASN A 162 6.98 -35.49 -25.82
CA ASN A 162 6.60 -36.78 -25.21
C ASN A 162 5.96 -36.78 -23.81
N ILE A 163 5.43 -35.68 -23.26
CA ILE A 163 4.50 -35.80 -22.12
C ILE A 163 3.25 -36.55 -22.58
N LYS A 164 2.89 -37.64 -21.90
CA LYS A 164 1.65 -38.39 -22.17
C LYS A 164 0.63 -38.08 -21.09
N TYR A 165 -0.62 -37.90 -21.47
CA TYR A 165 -1.71 -37.65 -20.54
C TYR A 165 -2.99 -38.32 -21.04
N ALA A 166 -3.81 -38.76 -20.10
CA ALA A 166 -5.12 -39.32 -20.35
C ALA A 166 -6.08 -38.87 -19.25
N GLY A 167 -7.37 -38.84 -19.58
CA GLY A 167 -8.43 -38.45 -18.68
C GLY A 167 -9.69 -39.22 -19.06
N ARG A 168 -10.35 -39.80 -18.08
CA ARG A 168 -11.54 -40.62 -18.30
C ARG A 168 -12.55 -40.36 -17.20
N ARG A 169 -13.79 -40.10 -17.60
CA ARG A 169 -14.93 -39.95 -16.71
C ARG A 169 -15.77 -41.22 -16.70
N ASN A 170 -16.16 -41.68 -15.52
CA ASN A 170 -17.21 -42.66 -15.31
C ASN A 170 -18.42 -41.94 -14.70
N GLU A 171 -19.44 -41.68 -15.52
CA GLU A 171 -20.63 -40.96 -15.08
C GLU A 171 -21.52 -41.75 -14.10
N GLU A 172 -21.50 -43.09 -14.13
CA GLU A 172 -22.26 -43.90 -13.17
C GLU A 172 -21.67 -43.80 -11.76
N LYS A 173 -20.35 -43.75 -11.66
CA LYS A 173 -19.62 -43.63 -10.39
C LYS A 173 -19.34 -42.20 -9.96
N LYS A 174 -19.56 -41.23 -10.86
CA LYS A 174 -19.20 -39.82 -10.66
C LYS A 174 -17.72 -39.66 -10.35
N GLU A 175 -16.89 -40.40 -11.08
CA GLU A 175 -15.44 -40.44 -10.90
C GLU A 175 -14.72 -40.04 -12.19
N THR A 176 -13.78 -39.10 -12.08
CA THR A 176 -12.83 -38.74 -13.13
C THR A 176 -11.43 -39.22 -12.75
N VAL A 177 -10.80 -40.00 -13.62
CA VAL A 177 -9.39 -40.38 -13.50
C VAL A 177 -8.56 -39.55 -14.47
N TYR A 178 -7.48 -38.96 -13.96
CA TYR A 178 -6.46 -38.29 -14.73
C TYR A 178 -5.14 -39.02 -14.58
N GLU A 179 -4.41 -39.20 -15.67
CA GLU A 179 -3.07 -39.81 -15.69
C GLU A 179 -2.10 -38.95 -16.49
N LEU A 180 -0.85 -38.94 -16.06
CA LEU A 180 0.22 -38.14 -16.64
C LEU A 180 1.58 -38.83 -16.48
N MET A 181 2.34 -38.87 -17.57
CA MET A 181 3.75 -39.26 -17.59
C MET A 181 4.59 -38.06 -18.06
N ILE A 182 5.46 -37.57 -17.19
CA ILE A 182 6.37 -36.46 -17.45
C ILE A 182 7.80 -37.02 -17.56
N PRO A 183 8.45 -36.95 -18.74
CA PRO A 183 9.88 -37.25 -18.83
C PRO A 183 10.69 -36.29 -17.95
N TRP A 184 11.69 -36.77 -17.22
CA TRP A 184 12.54 -35.94 -16.35
C TRP A 184 13.21 -34.77 -17.10
N GLU A 185 13.49 -34.95 -18.39
CA GLU A 185 13.99 -33.91 -19.29
C GLU A 185 13.07 -32.66 -19.34
N SER A 186 11.76 -32.85 -19.15
CA SER A 186 10.76 -31.77 -19.15
C SER A 186 10.75 -30.97 -17.83
N LEU A 187 11.46 -31.44 -16.80
CA LEU A 187 11.57 -30.81 -15.49
C LEU A 187 12.97 -30.22 -15.21
N LYS A 188 13.84 -30.10 -16.23
CA LYS A 188 15.14 -29.41 -16.08
C LYS A 188 14.94 -27.99 -15.54
N PRO A 189 15.78 -27.51 -14.61
CA PRO A 189 17.09 -28.05 -14.21
C PRO A 189 17.09 -29.20 -13.18
N PHE A 190 15.94 -29.75 -12.78
CA PHE A 190 15.91 -30.94 -11.91
C PHE A 190 16.78 -32.07 -12.47
N ASP A 191 17.60 -32.66 -11.61
CA ASP A 191 18.42 -33.82 -11.93
C ASP A 191 18.41 -34.79 -10.74
N MET A 192 17.76 -35.92 -10.98
CA MET A 192 17.57 -37.01 -10.02
C MET A 192 18.90 -37.58 -9.49
N ASN A 193 20.03 -37.39 -10.20
CA ASN A 193 21.34 -37.86 -9.75
C ASN A 193 22.04 -36.88 -8.80
N SER A 194 21.76 -35.58 -8.89
CA SER A 194 22.40 -34.54 -8.08
C SER A 194 21.53 -34.03 -6.94
N CYS A 195 20.21 -34.08 -7.08
CA CYS A 195 19.26 -33.74 -6.03
C CYS A 195 17.98 -34.60 -6.17
N PRO A 196 17.74 -35.60 -5.31
CA PRO A 196 16.53 -36.42 -5.38
C PRO A 196 15.32 -35.76 -4.71
N LEU A 197 15.27 -34.42 -4.66
CA LEU A 197 14.23 -33.63 -4.01
C LEU A 197 13.66 -32.59 -4.99
N ILE A 198 12.34 -32.57 -5.13
CA ILE A 198 11.62 -31.57 -5.94
C ILE A 198 10.46 -30.99 -5.12
N GLY A 199 10.19 -29.69 -5.26
CA GLY A 199 8.99 -29.08 -4.72
C GLY A 199 7.79 -29.40 -5.61
N PHE A 200 6.66 -29.78 -5.02
CA PHE A 200 5.45 -30.17 -5.73
C PHE A 200 4.19 -29.70 -5.01
N SER A 201 3.23 -29.18 -5.76
CA SER A 201 1.85 -29.06 -5.29
C SER A 201 0.87 -29.33 -6.43
N CYS A 202 -0.38 -29.60 -6.07
CA CYS A 202 -1.48 -29.66 -7.02
C CYS A 202 -2.81 -29.21 -6.37
N ILE A 203 -3.70 -28.68 -7.20
CA ILE A 203 -5.07 -28.32 -6.85
C ILE A 203 -6.06 -28.93 -7.84
N ILE A 204 -7.12 -29.54 -7.32
CA ILE A 204 -8.27 -30.05 -8.06
C ILE A 204 -9.34 -28.96 -7.97
N MET A 205 -9.72 -28.39 -9.11
CA MET A 205 -10.71 -27.32 -9.24
C MET A 205 -12.08 -27.90 -9.57
N ASP A 206 -13.12 -27.27 -9.04
CA ASP A 206 -14.50 -27.75 -9.09
C ASP A 206 -15.47 -26.63 -9.52
N ASN A 207 -16.31 -26.92 -10.51
CA ASN A 207 -17.25 -26.01 -11.15
C ASN A 207 -18.44 -26.76 -11.75
N ASP A 208 -19.54 -26.79 -11.00
CA ASP A 208 -20.82 -27.41 -11.38
C ASP A 208 -21.63 -26.64 -12.45
N GLY A 209 -21.11 -25.54 -13.01
CA GLY A 209 -21.75 -24.77 -14.08
C GLY A 209 -22.12 -23.33 -13.73
N ASN A 210 -21.97 -22.92 -12.47
CA ASN A 210 -22.25 -21.55 -11.99
C ASN A 210 -20.98 -20.71 -11.75
N GLY A 211 -19.83 -21.18 -12.22
CA GLY A 211 -18.52 -20.60 -11.95
C GLY A 211 -17.74 -21.44 -10.94
N LEU A 212 -16.46 -21.11 -10.72
CA LEU A 212 -15.60 -21.85 -9.79
C LEU A 212 -16.14 -21.78 -8.37
N GLU A 213 -16.35 -22.94 -7.76
CA GLU A 213 -16.90 -23.03 -6.40
C GLU A 213 -15.78 -23.17 -5.37
N LYS A 214 -15.00 -24.24 -5.50
CA LYS A 214 -13.99 -24.68 -4.54
C LYS A 214 -12.86 -25.46 -5.21
N GLY A 215 -11.86 -25.84 -4.43
CA GLY A 215 -10.86 -26.79 -4.86
C GLY A 215 -10.18 -27.51 -3.70
N LEU A 216 -9.58 -28.67 -3.97
CA LEU A 216 -8.76 -29.43 -3.04
C LEU A 216 -7.29 -29.27 -3.41
N GLU A 217 -6.50 -28.64 -2.53
CA GLU A 217 -5.10 -28.33 -2.77
C GLU A 217 -4.20 -29.13 -1.80
N LEU A 218 -3.27 -29.92 -2.35
CA LEU A 218 -2.35 -30.80 -1.59
C LEU A 218 -1.56 -30.02 -0.52
N THR A 219 -0.98 -28.90 -0.96
CA THR A 219 -0.29 -27.89 -0.14
C THR A 219 -0.50 -26.49 -0.73
N PRO A 220 -0.62 -25.42 0.06
CA PRO A 220 -0.76 -24.07 -0.49
C PRO A 220 0.31 -23.71 -1.52
N GLY A 221 -0.02 -22.77 -2.42
CA GLY A 221 0.97 -22.13 -3.29
C GLY A 221 0.60 -22.11 -4.76
N ILE A 222 -0.48 -22.76 -5.19
CA ILE A 222 -0.99 -22.65 -6.57
C ILE A 222 -2.18 -21.69 -6.61
N ALA A 223 -3.13 -21.83 -5.68
CA ALA A 223 -4.28 -20.93 -5.60
C ALA A 223 -3.92 -19.59 -4.93
N GLY A 224 -4.42 -18.48 -5.49
CA GLY A 224 -4.26 -17.13 -4.95
C GLY A 224 -2.92 -16.45 -5.27
N ASN A 225 -1.81 -16.96 -4.73
CA ASN A 225 -0.57 -16.17 -4.62
C ASN A 225 0.68 -16.76 -5.33
N LYS A 226 0.57 -17.90 -6.02
CA LYS A 226 1.66 -18.55 -6.80
C LYS A 226 3.00 -18.61 -6.04
N ARG A 227 3.06 -19.36 -4.94
CA ARG A 227 4.18 -19.40 -3.96
C ARG A 227 4.83 -20.79 -3.87
N PRO A 228 5.96 -21.04 -4.56
CA PRO A 228 6.62 -22.36 -4.54
C PRO A 228 7.25 -22.70 -3.18
N SER A 229 7.56 -21.70 -2.35
CA SER A 229 8.07 -21.89 -0.98
C SER A 229 7.10 -22.68 -0.08
N GLN A 230 5.83 -22.81 -0.48
CA GLN A 230 4.79 -23.52 0.27
C GLN A 230 4.55 -24.96 -0.23
N PHE A 231 5.20 -25.37 -1.32
CA PHE A 231 5.01 -26.69 -1.92
C PHE A 231 5.49 -27.82 -1.00
N ALA A 232 4.80 -28.96 -1.07
CA ALA A 232 5.29 -30.23 -0.53
C ALA A 232 6.64 -30.59 -1.16
N LYS A 233 7.45 -31.38 -0.46
CA LYS A 233 8.74 -31.86 -1.00
C LYS A 233 8.64 -33.36 -1.31
N LEU A 234 8.84 -33.73 -2.57
CA LEU A 234 8.88 -35.13 -2.99
C LEU A 234 10.33 -35.61 -2.97
N ALA A 235 10.59 -36.68 -2.23
CA ALA A 235 11.87 -37.37 -2.19
C ALA A 235 11.76 -38.72 -2.91
N PHE A 236 12.70 -39.05 -3.79
CA PHE A 236 12.67 -40.30 -4.55
C PHE A 236 13.57 -41.36 -3.92
N SER A 237 13.07 -42.58 -3.69
CA SER A 237 13.90 -43.72 -3.22
C SER A 237 14.81 -44.21 -4.37
N GLN A 238 15.94 -44.88 -4.09
CA GLN A 238 16.93 -45.13 -5.16
C GLN A 238 16.44 -46.07 -6.28
N TYR A 239 16.60 -45.64 -7.54
CA TYR A 239 16.76 -46.47 -8.73
C TYR A 239 18.27 -46.56 -9.04
N ASP A 240 18.82 -47.77 -9.18
CA ASP A 240 20.26 -48.03 -9.27
C ASP A 240 20.88 -47.48 -10.58
N GLN A 241 21.94 -46.65 -10.48
CA GLN A 241 23.08 -46.70 -11.41
C GLN A 241 24.30 -45.87 -10.95
N LYS A 242 25.43 -46.60 -10.83
CA LYS A 242 26.83 -46.16 -10.72
C LYS A 242 27.17 -44.87 -11.49
N ASN A 243 27.44 -43.76 -10.80
CA ASN A 243 28.53 -42.81 -11.11
C ASN A 243 28.60 -41.67 -10.09
N THR A 244 29.54 -41.79 -9.15
CA THR A 244 29.97 -40.71 -8.25
C THR A 244 31.11 -39.95 -8.92
N ASN A 245 30.90 -38.70 -9.35
CA ASN A 245 31.93 -37.67 -9.45
C ASN A 245 31.34 -36.33 -9.95
N LYS A 246 30.85 -35.50 -9.02
CA LYS A 246 30.92 -34.03 -9.04
C LYS A 246 30.31 -33.49 -7.74
N GLU A 247 31.15 -32.89 -6.91
CA GLU A 247 30.79 -32.29 -5.63
C GLU A 247 30.17 -30.90 -5.85
N ARG A 248 28.87 -30.75 -5.57
CA ARG A 248 28.22 -29.46 -5.28
C ARG A 248 27.25 -29.67 -4.12
N GLY A 249 27.44 -28.94 -3.02
CA GLY A 249 26.56 -28.98 -1.86
C GLY A 249 25.46 -27.91 -1.97
N TYR A 250 24.24 -28.29 -1.61
CA TYR A 250 23.10 -27.38 -1.47
C TYR A 250 23.03 -26.85 -0.03
N PHE A 251 22.85 -25.54 0.12
CA PHE A 251 22.57 -24.84 1.39
C PHE A 251 21.20 -24.17 1.24
N PRO A 252 20.25 -24.35 2.17
CA PRO A 252 19.04 -23.51 2.20
C PRO A 252 19.44 -22.04 2.44
N PRO A 253 18.61 -21.06 2.02
CA PRO A 253 18.97 -19.64 2.06
C PRO A 253 19.25 -19.16 3.49
N GLN A 254 20.24 -18.28 3.59
CA GLN A 254 20.53 -17.48 4.78
C GLN A 254 19.36 -16.54 5.08
N GLY A 255 18.78 -16.69 6.27
CA GLY A 255 17.75 -15.83 6.83
C GLY A 255 17.38 -16.28 8.25
N THR A 256 17.17 -15.33 9.16
CA THR A 256 16.79 -15.62 10.55
C THR A 256 15.33 -16.09 10.61
N GLU A 257 15.08 -17.33 11.04
CA GLU A 257 13.71 -17.85 11.20
C GLU A 257 13.11 -17.39 12.54
N LEU A 258 11.88 -16.90 12.54
CA LEU A 258 11.16 -16.52 13.78
C LEU A 258 10.45 -17.74 14.38
N CYS A 259 10.63 -17.98 15.67
CA CYS A 259 10.03 -19.11 16.38
C CYS A 259 9.43 -18.67 17.72
N SER A 260 8.28 -19.21 18.12
CA SER A 260 7.64 -18.93 19.42
C SER A 260 7.75 -20.11 20.37
N LEU A 261 8.05 -19.88 21.65
CA LEU A 261 8.00 -20.92 22.70
C LEU A 261 6.71 -20.84 23.52
N SER A 262 5.92 -21.91 23.53
CA SER A 262 4.85 -22.11 24.52
C SER A 262 5.34 -23.07 25.61
N SER A 263 5.68 -22.55 26.80
CA SER A 263 5.82 -23.18 28.13
C SER A 263 6.38 -24.63 28.32
N GLN A 264 6.86 -25.30 27.27
CA GLN A 264 7.46 -26.64 27.30
C GLN A 264 8.96 -26.59 26.97
N THR A 265 9.69 -27.61 27.38
CA THR A 265 11.10 -27.85 27.02
C THR A 265 11.28 -27.74 25.50
N PRO A 266 12.07 -26.79 24.98
CA PRO A 266 12.30 -26.63 23.54
C PRO A 266 12.92 -27.88 22.91
N VAL A 267 12.44 -28.28 21.74
CA VAL A 267 12.97 -29.42 20.98
C VAL A 267 13.40 -28.98 19.58
N PHE A 268 14.69 -29.06 19.29
CA PHE A 268 15.26 -28.74 17.98
C PHE A 268 15.33 -30.01 17.15
N SER A 269 14.66 -30.06 16.00
CA SER A 269 14.57 -31.27 15.16
C SER A 269 15.17 -31.03 13.78
N PHE A 270 15.96 -31.97 13.30
CA PHE A 270 16.74 -31.85 12.07
C PHE A 270 16.48 -33.07 11.19
N PRO A 271 15.53 -33.00 10.25
CA PRO A 271 15.34 -34.05 9.26
C PRO A 271 16.51 -34.07 8.26
N PHE A 272 16.92 -35.26 7.85
CA PHE A 272 17.94 -35.46 6.82
C PHE A 272 17.82 -36.78 6.08
N ALA A 273 18.25 -36.78 4.82
CA ALA A 273 18.40 -38.01 4.07
C ALA A 273 19.79 -38.62 4.33
N PHE A 274 19.83 -39.91 4.65
CA PHE A 274 21.05 -40.70 4.70
C PHE A 274 21.10 -41.64 3.50
N ILE A 275 22.07 -41.39 2.62
CA ILE A 275 22.27 -42.15 1.38
C ILE A 275 23.57 -42.96 1.54
N SER A 276 23.43 -44.28 1.72
CA SER A 276 24.55 -45.23 1.79
C SER A 276 24.14 -46.62 1.31
N ASP A 277 25.09 -47.36 0.76
CA ASP A 277 24.97 -48.78 0.38
C ASP A 277 25.38 -49.74 1.52
N SER A 278 25.84 -49.20 2.65
CA SER A 278 26.26 -49.98 3.83
C SER A 278 25.13 -50.20 4.84
N GLU A 279 25.23 -51.25 5.66
CA GLU A 279 24.30 -51.49 6.78
C GLU A 279 24.15 -50.29 7.74
N PRO A 280 23.00 -50.16 8.44
CA PRO A 280 22.73 -49.11 9.41
C PRO A 280 23.82 -48.98 10.48
N LYS A 281 24.37 -47.77 10.66
CA LYS A 281 25.47 -47.49 11.62
C LYS A 281 25.09 -46.39 12.61
N ASN A 282 25.61 -46.49 13.82
CA ASN A 282 25.48 -45.42 14.81
C ASN A 282 26.42 -44.26 14.49
N VAL A 283 25.89 -43.04 14.49
CA VAL A 283 26.65 -41.80 14.29
C VAL A 283 26.36 -40.85 15.45
N ARG A 284 27.42 -40.23 15.99
CA ARG A 284 27.33 -39.25 17.07
C ARG A 284 27.27 -37.84 16.50
N PHE A 285 26.23 -37.11 16.89
CA PHE A 285 26.00 -35.72 16.56
C PHE A 285 26.20 -34.85 17.80
N CYS A 286 26.73 -33.64 17.63
CA CYS A 286 26.79 -32.60 18.65
C CYS A 286 25.94 -31.41 18.18
N PHE A 287 25.07 -30.90 19.03
CA PHE A 287 24.26 -29.70 18.77
C PHE A 287 24.67 -28.59 19.73
N GLU A 288 24.86 -27.39 19.19
CA GLU A 288 25.29 -26.20 19.91
C GLU A 288 24.33 -25.04 19.65
N ILE A 289 24.13 -24.18 20.66
CA ILE A 289 23.38 -22.92 20.57
C ILE A 289 24.30 -21.81 21.00
N GLU A 290 24.48 -20.79 20.17
CA GLU A 290 25.19 -19.56 20.48
C GLU A 290 24.25 -18.36 20.54
N LYS A 291 24.56 -17.42 21.43
CA LYS A 291 23.85 -16.15 21.60
C LYS A 291 24.87 -15.05 21.90
N ASP A 292 24.79 -13.93 21.20
CA ASP A 292 25.72 -12.80 21.35
C ASP A 292 27.21 -13.22 21.27
N GLY A 293 27.52 -14.18 20.40
CA GLY A 293 28.87 -14.74 20.21
C GLY A 293 29.36 -15.67 21.32
N LYS A 294 28.47 -16.17 22.19
CA LYS A 294 28.78 -17.14 23.25
C LYS A 294 27.94 -18.40 23.11
N ASN A 295 28.56 -19.58 23.18
CA ASN A 295 27.86 -20.85 23.27
C ASN A 295 27.15 -20.97 24.64
N ILE A 296 25.82 -21.08 24.60
CA ILE A 296 24.93 -21.17 25.77
C ILE A 296 24.42 -22.60 26.00
N PHE A 297 24.57 -23.53 25.04
CA PHE A 297 24.11 -24.91 25.18
C PHE A 297 24.85 -25.85 24.23
N SER A 298 25.15 -27.05 24.71
CA SER A 298 25.72 -28.13 23.89
C SER A 298 25.14 -29.49 24.29
N GLN A 299 24.77 -30.31 23.32
CA GLN A 299 24.24 -31.66 23.55
C GLN A 299 24.76 -32.66 22.51
N GLU A 300 25.30 -33.79 22.97
CA GLU A 300 25.65 -34.91 22.10
C GLU A 300 24.55 -35.98 22.07
N LYS A 301 24.32 -36.57 20.90
CA LYS A 301 23.35 -37.66 20.71
C LYS A 301 23.82 -38.63 19.63
N GLU A 302 23.72 -39.93 19.92
CA GLU A 302 24.07 -41.00 18.99
C GLU A 302 22.81 -41.60 18.37
N ILE A 303 22.78 -41.72 17.04
CA ILE A 303 21.63 -42.22 16.28
C ILE A 303 22.08 -43.29 15.30
N LYS A 304 21.32 -44.39 15.25
CA LYS A 304 21.44 -45.42 14.22
C LYS A 304 20.81 -44.91 12.93
N LEU A 305 21.64 -44.62 11.92
CA LEU A 305 21.18 -44.12 10.63
C LEU A 305 20.55 -45.26 9.81
N ILE A 306 19.34 -45.03 9.31
CA ILE A 306 18.67 -45.93 8.35
C ILE A 306 18.76 -45.36 6.95
N LYS A 307 18.77 -46.22 5.91
CA LYS A 307 18.74 -45.77 4.51
C LYS A 307 17.44 -45.00 4.25
N GLY A 308 17.53 -43.78 3.73
CA GLY A 308 16.36 -42.90 3.51
C GLY A 308 16.27 -41.74 4.52
N LEU A 309 15.05 -41.31 4.83
CA LEU A 309 14.81 -40.16 5.71
C LEU A 309 15.07 -40.53 7.19
N ASN A 310 15.87 -39.72 7.85
CA ASN A 310 16.16 -39.77 9.28
C ASN A 310 15.76 -38.42 9.91
N ASN A 311 15.55 -38.41 11.22
CA ASN A 311 15.35 -37.18 11.98
C ASN A 311 16.14 -37.25 13.28
N ILE A 312 16.90 -36.20 13.60
CA ILE A 312 17.55 -36.05 14.90
C ILE A 312 16.91 -34.91 15.68
N SER A 313 16.52 -35.18 16.92
CA SER A 313 15.96 -34.16 17.81
C SER A 313 16.82 -33.97 19.06
N PHE A 314 17.06 -32.72 19.44
CA PHE A 314 17.79 -32.28 20.62
C PHE A 314 16.86 -31.53 21.57
N GLU A 315 16.90 -31.86 22.86
CA GLU A 315 16.06 -31.26 23.88
C GLU A 315 16.87 -30.25 24.67
N TYR A 316 16.44 -28.99 24.69
CA TYR A 316 17.08 -27.95 25.49
C TYR A 316 16.65 -28.07 26.96
N LYS A 317 17.50 -28.69 27.77
CA LYS A 317 17.22 -28.96 29.20
C LYS A 317 17.63 -27.83 30.15
N ALA A 318 18.19 -26.73 29.64
CA ALA A 318 18.54 -25.55 30.43
C ALA A 318 17.34 -24.60 30.57
N ASP A 319 17.52 -23.50 31.31
CA ASP A 319 16.44 -22.52 31.57
C ASP A 319 15.90 -21.93 30.25
N PRO A 320 14.63 -22.21 29.88
CA PRO A 320 14.03 -21.70 28.65
C PRO A 320 13.93 -20.16 28.58
N LEU A 321 14.07 -19.46 29.72
CA LEU A 321 14.09 -17.99 29.77
C LEU A 321 15.38 -17.38 29.21
N LEU A 322 16.45 -18.16 29.03
CA LEU A 322 17.72 -17.67 28.49
C LEU A 322 17.76 -17.67 26.95
N LEU A 323 16.89 -18.45 26.32
CA LEU A 323 16.83 -18.61 24.87
C LEU A 323 16.28 -17.41 24.07
N PRO A 324 15.34 -16.57 24.55
CA PRO A 324 14.72 -15.56 23.70
C PRO A 324 15.73 -14.55 23.12
N GLY A 325 15.57 -14.17 21.86
CA GLY A 325 16.48 -13.30 21.09
C GLY A 325 17.11 -14.01 19.89
N ASN A 326 18.11 -13.37 19.29
CA ASN A 326 18.83 -13.93 18.15
C ASN A 326 19.76 -15.06 18.64
N LEU A 327 19.58 -16.25 18.09
CA LEU A 327 20.37 -17.45 18.37
C LEU A 327 21.00 -17.96 17.10
N HIS A 328 22.21 -18.49 17.21
CA HIS A 328 22.89 -19.24 16.17
C HIS A 328 22.93 -20.72 16.56
N LEU A 329 22.34 -21.57 15.75
CA LEU A 329 22.22 -23.01 16.01
C LEU A 329 23.21 -23.76 15.14
N ALA A 330 23.97 -24.71 15.70
CA ALA A 330 24.95 -25.49 14.94
C ALA A 330 24.86 -26.99 15.26
N VAL A 331 24.88 -27.84 14.24
CA VAL A 331 24.99 -29.31 14.39
C VAL A 331 26.32 -29.77 13.79
N LYS A 332 27.05 -30.62 14.51
CA LYS A 332 28.38 -31.13 14.16
C LYS A 332 28.41 -32.66 14.22
N ILE A 333 29.28 -33.28 13.42
CA ILE A 333 29.65 -34.70 13.53
C ILE A 333 31.17 -34.79 13.61
N ASN A 334 31.72 -35.50 14.59
CA ASN A 334 33.18 -35.62 14.80
C ASN A 334 33.90 -34.27 14.75
N ALA A 335 33.35 -33.27 15.46
CA ALA A 335 33.83 -31.88 15.49
C ALA A 335 33.78 -31.10 14.16
N LYS A 336 33.23 -31.66 13.08
CA LYS A 336 33.02 -30.95 11.82
C LYS A 336 31.58 -30.44 11.72
N LEU A 337 31.43 -29.17 11.36
CA LEU A 337 30.13 -28.54 11.14
C LEU A 337 29.37 -29.26 10.03
N LEU A 338 28.16 -29.67 10.35
CA LEU A 338 27.23 -30.31 9.43
C LEU A 338 26.24 -29.29 8.86
N THR A 339 25.68 -28.44 9.72
CA THR A 339 24.73 -27.38 9.35
C THR A 339 24.63 -26.34 10.47
N GLU A 340 24.25 -25.11 10.11
CA GLU A 340 24.00 -24.00 11.04
C GLU A 340 22.80 -23.13 10.60
N LYS A 341 22.13 -22.47 11.55
CA LYS A 341 20.98 -21.58 11.27
C LYS A 341 20.85 -20.50 12.33
N ASP A 342 20.65 -19.26 11.88
CA ASP A 342 20.24 -18.18 12.76
C ASP A 342 18.71 -18.21 12.96
N ILE A 343 18.26 -18.06 14.21
CA ILE A 343 16.84 -17.93 14.56
C ILE A 343 16.62 -16.75 15.49
N ASN A 344 15.42 -16.20 15.50
CA ASN A 344 14.98 -15.27 16.53
C ASN A 344 13.86 -15.95 17.34
N LEU A 345 14.18 -16.32 18.57
CA LEU A 345 13.25 -17.02 19.44
C LEU A 345 12.50 -16.04 20.32
N ILE A 346 11.18 -16.08 20.31
CA ILE A 346 10.32 -15.20 21.09
C ILE A 346 9.59 -16.03 22.17
N ASN A 347 9.52 -15.52 23.39
CA ASN A 347 8.86 -16.18 24.53
C ASN A 347 7.87 -15.23 25.22
N ASP A 348 6.61 -15.67 25.28
CA ASP A 348 5.46 -15.01 25.91
C ASP A 348 5.76 -14.57 27.37
N THR A 349 6.60 -15.32 28.09
CA THR A 349 6.96 -15.06 29.50
C THR A 349 7.76 -13.76 29.67
N SER A 350 8.62 -13.42 28.71
CA SER A 350 9.42 -12.19 28.75
C SER A 350 8.57 -10.95 28.44
N ALA A 351 7.63 -11.09 27.50
CA ALA A 351 6.65 -10.06 27.18
C ALA A 351 5.72 -9.77 28.37
N LEU A 352 5.25 -10.82 29.06
CA LEU A 352 4.44 -10.68 30.29
C LEU A 352 5.19 -9.96 31.42
N LYS A 353 6.49 -10.22 31.60
CA LYS A 353 7.31 -9.49 32.59
C LYS A 353 7.39 -8.00 32.23
N ASN A 354 7.63 -7.67 30.97
CA ASN A 354 7.75 -6.28 30.54
C ASN A 354 6.41 -5.52 30.63
N LEU A 355 5.27 -6.19 30.45
CA LEU A 355 3.96 -5.58 30.70
C LEU A 355 3.82 -5.09 32.15
N SER A 356 4.33 -5.84 33.14
CA SER A 356 4.29 -5.37 34.54
C SER A 356 5.09 -4.09 34.79
N LEU A 357 6.15 -3.85 34.02
CA LEU A 357 6.92 -2.61 34.08
C LEU A 357 6.18 -1.45 33.42
N ILE A 358 5.51 -1.69 32.27
CA ILE A 358 4.65 -0.70 31.63
C ILE A 358 3.52 -0.29 32.58
N GLU A 359 2.93 -1.23 33.32
CA GLU A 359 1.89 -0.95 34.32
C GLU A 359 2.38 -0.05 35.46
N GLN A 360 3.62 -0.25 35.93
CA GLN A 360 4.24 0.64 36.91
C GLN A 360 4.46 2.04 36.33
N ASP A 361 4.94 2.14 35.09
CA ASP A 361 5.16 3.41 34.42
C ASP A 361 3.82 4.17 34.21
N MET A 362 2.74 3.46 33.86
CA MET A 362 1.39 4.02 33.77
C MET A 362 0.92 4.61 35.09
N GLU A 363 1.07 3.87 36.19
CA GLU A 363 0.61 4.31 37.51
C GLU A 363 1.41 5.54 37.99
N ALA A 364 2.73 5.55 37.76
CA ALA A 364 3.56 6.71 38.02
C ALA A 364 3.10 7.94 37.21
N LEU A 365 2.83 7.77 35.91
CA LEU A 365 2.31 8.84 35.06
C LEU A 365 0.95 9.36 35.53
N ARG A 366 0.00 8.48 35.89
CA ARG A 366 -1.32 8.87 36.41
C ARG A 366 -1.19 9.75 37.64
N LYS A 367 -0.33 9.37 38.59
CA LYS A 367 -0.09 10.17 39.79
C LYS A 367 0.49 11.54 39.49
N LEU A 368 1.47 11.61 38.58
CA LEU A 368 2.08 12.88 38.17
C LEU A 368 1.09 13.78 37.43
N LEU A 369 0.28 13.21 36.52
CA LEU A 369 -0.74 13.94 35.77
C LEU A 369 -1.88 14.42 36.67
N SER A 370 -2.30 13.63 37.65
CA SER A 370 -3.25 14.06 38.68
C SER A 370 -2.69 15.25 39.49
N THR A 371 -1.41 15.19 39.88
CA THR A 371 -0.73 16.32 40.53
C THR A 371 -0.70 17.57 39.64
N ALA A 372 -0.49 17.40 38.33
CA ALA A 372 -0.54 18.51 37.37
C ALA A 372 -1.94 19.12 37.28
N GLU A 373 -2.99 18.29 37.25
CA GLU A 373 -4.39 18.74 37.23
C GLU A 373 -4.77 19.51 38.50
N GLU A 374 -4.40 19.00 39.68
CA GLU A 374 -4.59 19.71 40.96
C GLU A 374 -3.90 21.08 40.96
N LYS A 375 -2.72 21.16 40.34
CA LYS A 375 -1.95 22.41 40.16
C LYS A 375 -2.40 23.24 38.96
N LYS A 376 -3.42 22.82 38.21
CA LYS A 376 -3.93 23.47 36.99
C LYS A 376 -2.86 23.65 35.90
N ILE A 377 -1.90 22.73 35.82
CA ILE A 377 -0.87 22.69 34.79
C ILE A 377 -1.38 21.80 33.65
N SER A 378 -1.56 22.39 32.46
CA SER A 378 -2.00 21.65 31.28
C SER A 378 -0.83 20.90 30.64
N LEU A 379 -0.95 19.56 30.56
CA LEU A 379 0.07 18.65 30.03
C LEU A 379 -0.52 17.70 28.95
N PRO A 380 -1.01 18.24 27.81
CA PRO A 380 -1.70 17.44 26.80
C PRO A 380 -0.82 16.36 26.15
N TYR A 381 0.48 16.64 25.96
CA TYR A 381 1.43 15.69 25.37
C TYR A 381 1.65 14.47 26.28
N GLN A 382 1.80 14.71 27.58
CA GLN A 382 1.99 13.65 28.58
C GLN A 382 0.70 12.82 28.74
N LYS A 383 -0.47 13.47 28.73
CA LYS A 383 -1.78 12.79 28.74
C LYS A 383 -1.97 11.87 27.52
N SER A 384 -1.59 12.35 26.33
CA SER A 384 -1.64 11.54 25.11
C SER A 384 -0.75 10.31 25.19
N ARG A 385 0.46 10.42 25.77
CA ARG A 385 1.34 9.26 25.96
C ARG A 385 0.85 8.31 27.04
N LEU A 386 0.22 8.79 28.11
CA LEU A 386 -0.48 7.89 29.05
C LEU A 386 -1.54 7.07 28.31
N THR A 387 -2.33 7.69 27.44
CA THR A 387 -3.35 6.99 26.65
C THR A 387 -2.72 5.94 25.73
N LEU A 388 -1.58 6.26 25.09
CA LEU A 388 -0.82 5.29 24.31
C LEU A 388 -0.41 4.06 25.14
N LEU A 389 0.12 4.28 26.35
CA LEU A 389 0.50 3.19 27.24
C LEU A 389 -0.72 2.34 27.63
N GLU A 390 -1.84 2.96 27.98
CA GLU A 390 -3.08 2.28 28.37
C GLU A 390 -3.65 1.40 27.25
N ASP A 391 -3.83 1.98 26.07
CA ASP A 391 -4.43 1.28 24.93
C ASP A 391 -3.54 0.12 24.45
N PHE A 392 -2.23 0.36 24.34
CA PHE A 392 -1.33 -0.70 23.88
C PHE A 392 -1.07 -1.77 24.94
N TYR A 393 -1.14 -1.44 26.23
CA TYR A 393 -1.05 -2.46 27.28
C TYR A 393 -2.16 -3.50 27.15
N ASP A 394 -3.41 -3.05 26.94
CA ASP A 394 -4.55 -3.94 26.71
C ASP A 394 -4.47 -4.66 25.36
N TYR A 395 -4.00 -3.98 24.31
CA TYR A 395 -3.80 -4.58 22.99
C TYR A 395 -2.74 -5.70 23.00
N ILE A 396 -1.58 -5.44 23.62
CA ILE A 396 -0.50 -6.43 23.73
C ILE A 396 -0.95 -7.62 24.58
N LYS A 397 -1.66 -7.38 25.70
CA LYS A 397 -2.25 -8.46 26.49
C LYS A 397 -3.16 -9.35 25.64
N LEU A 398 -3.98 -8.74 24.78
CA LEU A 398 -4.84 -9.47 23.86
C LEU A 398 -4.00 -10.31 22.89
N GLU A 399 -2.98 -9.73 22.24
CA GLU A 399 -2.08 -10.44 21.31
C GLU A 399 -1.37 -11.63 21.98
N LEU A 400 -1.00 -11.51 23.25
CA LEU A 400 -0.35 -12.58 24.02
C LEU A 400 -1.31 -13.69 24.48
N SER A 401 -2.62 -13.44 24.58
CA SER A 401 -3.58 -14.34 25.25
C SER A 401 -4.15 -15.52 24.42
N ARG A 402 -3.86 -15.59 23.11
CA ARG A 402 -4.09 -16.69 22.14
C ARG A 402 -5.47 -17.41 22.04
N GLU A 403 -6.17 -17.81 23.10
CA GLU A 403 -7.33 -18.73 22.98
C GLU A 403 -8.63 -18.08 22.46
N LYS A 404 -8.86 -16.79 22.75
CA LYS A 404 -10.14 -16.12 22.43
C LYS A 404 -10.23 -15.57 20.99
N ILE A 405 -9.08 -15.19 20.42
CA ILE A 405 -9.00 -14.72 19.01
C ILE A 405 -9.23 -15.89 18.03
N MET A 406 -8.74 -17.09 18.39
CA MET A 406 -8.80 -18.30 17.55
C MET A 406 -10.24 -18.83 17.33
N GLN A 407 -11.16 -18.61 18.26
CA GLN A 407 -12.53 -19.16 18.19
C GLN A 407 -13.54 -18.23 17.51
N ASP A 408 -13.35 -16.91 17.60
CA ASP A 408 -14.42 -15.95 17.28
C ASP A 408 -14.35 -15.37 15.83
N TYR A 409 -13.22 -15.46 15.10
CA TYR A 409 -12.98 -14.65 13.88
C TYR A 409 -12.50 -15.42 12.62
N ALA A 410 -12.83 -16.71 12.49
CA ALA A 410 -12.27 -17.59 11.46
C ALA A 410 -12.76 -17.32 10.02
N LEU A 411 -12.10 -16.41 9.29
CA LEU A 411 -12.04 -16.43 7.82
C LEU A 411 -10.87 -17.29 7.29
N ARG A 412 -9.82 -17.51 8.12
CA ARG A 412 -8.73 -18.47 7.85
C ARG A 412 -8.01 -18.86 9.15
N PRO A 413 -7.61 -20.13 9.34
CA PRO A 413 -6.73 -20.52 10.44
C PRO A 413 -5.37 -19.80 10.35
N MET A 414 -4.96 -19.17 11.45
CA MET A 414 -3.72 -18.39 11.57
C MET A 414 -2.50 -19.32 11.54
N SER A 415 -1.51 -19.02 10.71
CA SER A 415 -0.28 -19.83 10.65
C SER A 415 0.65 -19.55 11.83
N ASN A 416 1.56 -20.48 12.14
CA ASN A 416 2.64 -20.23 13.12
C ASN A 416 3.50 -19.01 12.74
N GLN A 417 3.64 -18.72 11.45
CA GLN A 417 4.35 -17.55 10.95
C GLN A 417 3.60 -16.25 11.26
N ASP A 418 2.27 -16.24 11.17
CA ASP A 418 1.44 -15.08 11.53
C ASP A 418 1.53 -14.79 13.04
N ARG A 419 1.54 -15.84 13.87
CA ARG A 419 1.82 -15.68 15.31
C ARG A 419 3.18 -15.04 15.56
N CYS A 420 4.22 -15.53 14.88
CA CYS A 420 5.56 -14.99 15.05
C CYS A 420 5.63 -13.50 14.68
N LYS A 421 4.93 -13.07 13.62
CA LYS A 421 4.82 -11.65 13.25
C LYS A 421 4.09 -10.83 14.31
N MET A 422 2.99 -11.35 14.88
CA MET A 422 2.26 -10.68 15.95
C MET A 422 3.11 -10.53 17.22
N LEU A 423 3.79 -11.59 17.63
CA LEU A 423 4.68 -11.55 18.81
C LEU A 423 5.85 -10.57 18.60
N LYS A 424 6.42 -10.54 17.40
CA LYS A 424 7.45 -9.54 17.05
C LYS A 424 6.92 -8.11 17.18
N ARG A 425 5.73 -7.83 16.64
CA ARG A 425 5.06 -6.53 16.79
C ARG A 425 4.80 -6.18 18.25
N ALA A 426 4.34 -7.15 19.05
CA ALA A 426 4.13 -6.98 20.49
C ALA A 426 5.45 -6.59 21.19
N GLU A 427 6.56 -7.26 20.89
CA GLU A 427 7.88 -6.91 21.46
C GLU A 427 8.36 -5.52 21.04
N GLU A 428 8.18 -5.16 19.77
CA GLU A 428 8.51 -3.81 19.26
C GLU A 428 7.70 -2.74 19.99
N ASN A 429 6.39 -2.96 20.17
CA ASN A 429 5.52 -2.07 20.94
C ASN A 429 5.96 -2.00 22.41
N ILE A 430 6.21 -3.14 23.08
CA ILE A 430 6.68 -3.18 24.47
C ILE A 430 7.97 -2.37 24.63
N LYS A 431 8.95 -2.56 23.74
CA LYS A 431 10.23 -1.85 23.78
C LYS A 431 10.02 -0.34 23.66
N TYR A 432 9.20 0.09 22.71
CA TYR A 432 8.88 1.51 22.51
C TYR A 432 8.16 2.12 23.72
N LEU A 433 7.18 1.40 24.29
CA LEU A 433 6.39 1.88 25.43
C LEU A 433 7.22 2.01 26.70
N LEU A 434 8.16 1.10 26.97
CA LEU A 434 9.06 1.21 28.12
C LEU A 434 9.99 2.42 28.02
N ASP A 435 10.56 2.68 26.84
CA ASP A 435 11.40 3.86 26.62
C ASP A 435 10.59 5.15 26.74
N THR A 436 9.46 5.20 26.04
CA THR A 436 8.57 6.36 25.98
C THR A 436 7.93 6.66 27.34
N GLY A 437 7.51 5.64 28.08
CA GLY A 437 6.91 5.76 29.41
C GLY A 437 7.88 6.43 30.38
N ARG A 438 9.08 5.86 30.53
CA ARG A 438 10.13 6.39 31.43
C ARG A 438 10.56 7.79 31.06
N LYS A 439 10.79 8.06 29.78
CA LYS A 439 11.11 9.41 29.30
C LYS A 439 10.00 10.40 29.65
N THR A 440 8.74 10.00 29.50
CA THR A 440 7.58 10.85 29.81
C THR A 440 7.44 11.10 31.30
N ILE A 441 7.77 10.13 32.17
CA ILE A 441 7.84 10.34 33.63
C ILE A 441 8.81 11.48 33.93
N THR A 442 10.06 11.37 33.45
CA THR A 442 11.11 12.38 33.68
C THR A 442 10.70 13.75 33.14
N GLU A 443 10.19 13.81 31.90
CA GLU A 443 9.68 15.05 31.30
C GLU A 443 8.55 15.67 32.14
N THR A 444 7.62 14.85 32.67
CA THR A 444 6.50 15.32 33.48
C THR A 444 6.97 15.88 34.82
N GLU A 445 7.92 15.23 35.48
CA GLU A 445 8.52 15.71 36.73
C GLU A 445 9.24 17.05 36.54
N GLU A 446 9.94 17.24 35.43
CA GLU A 446 10.57 18.51 35.07
C GLU A 446 9.55 19.61 34.81
N LEU A 447 8.48 19.31 34.06
CA LEU A 447 7.40 20.27 33.78
C LEU A 447 6.60 20.66 35.02
N LEU A 448 6.46 19.76 35.99
CA LEU A 448 5.86 20.10 37.29
C LEU A 448 6.72 21.08 38.12
N LYS A 449 8.05 21.10 37.88
CA LYS A 449 8.99 22.05 38.50
C LYS A 449 9.10 23.37 37.71
N SER A 450 8.94 23.30 36.39
CA SER A 450 9.01 24.43 35.46
C SER A 450 7.79 24.49 34.54
N PRO A 451 6.59 24.82 35.05
CA PRO A 451 5.35 24.79 34.27
C PRO A 451 5.34 25.75 33.08
N GLU A 452 6.13 26.82 33.14
CA GLU A 452 6.29 27.81 32.06
C GLU A 452 6.90 27.22 30.77
N LYS A 453 7.58 26.06 30.87
CA LYS A 453 8.12 25.32 29.73
C LYS A 453 7.10 24.40 29.06
N ALA A 454 5.93 24.18 29.68
CA ALA A 454 4.92 23.28 29.15
C ALA A 454 4.27 23.86 27.89
N LEU A 455 4.33 23.10 26.80
CA LEU A 455 3.73 23.48 25.53
C LEU A 455 2.20 23.47 25.63
N GLN A 456 1.59 24.64 25.41
CA GLN A 456 0.14 24.80 25.51
C GLN A 456 -0.56 24.53 24.17
N VAL A 457 -1.61 23.72 24.20
CA VAL A 457 -2.44 23.42 23.03
C VAL A 457 -3.78 24.15 23.20
N PRO A 458 -4.14 25.07 22.30
CA PRO A 458 -5.37 25.84 22.43
C PRO A 458 -6.62 24.98 22.34
N ALA A 459 -7.54 25.19 23.27
CA ALA A 459 -8.88 24.62 23.21
C ALA A 459 -9.76 25.40 22.23
N TYR A 460 -10.75 24.74 21.63
CA TYR A 460 -11.69 25.38 20.72
C TYR A 460 -13.06 24.71 20.79
N ASP A 461 -14.07 25.40 20.29
CA ASP A 461 -15.43 24.89 20.17
C ASP A 461 -15.71 24.46 18.73
N PRO A 462 -15.80 23.16 18.41
CA PRO A 462 -15.99 22.68 17.04
C PRO A 462 -17.29 23.18 16.40
N ARG A 463 -18.28 23.56 17.21
CA ARG A 463 -19.56 24.14 16.75
C ARG A 463 -19.41 25.55 16.17
N LYS A 464 -18.27 26.20 16.37
CA LYS A 464 -17.97 27.57 15.94
C LYS A 464 -16.96 27.65 14.80
N ILE A 465 -16.62 26.50 14.20
CA ILE A 465 -15.67 26.47 13.09
C ILE A 465 -16.25 27.21 11.89
N THR A 466 -15.44 28.07 11.30
CA THR A 466 -15.70 28.78 10.07
C THR A 466 -14.58 28.54 9.07
N ILE A 467 -14.86 28.71 7.78
CA ILE A 467 -13.86 28.60 6.71
C ILE A 467 -13.54 30.00 6.22
N LYS A 468 -12.27 30.41 6.30
CA LYS A 468 -11.80 31.71 5.81
C LYS A 468 -10.39 31.58 5.24
N ASN A 469 -10.13 32.23 4.11
CA ASN A 469 -8.80 32.31 3.50
C ASN A 469 -8.08 30.97 3.37
N GLY A 470 -8.81 29.91 3.02
CA GLY A 470 -8.24 28.57 2.85
C GLY A 470 -7.88 27.82 4.13
N ASN A 471 -8.39 28.26 5.29
CA ASN A 471 -8.16 27.64 6.59
C ASN A 471 -9.47 27.48 7.38
N PHE A 472 -9.45 26.61 8.40
CA PHE A 472 -10.48 26.55 9.43
C PHE A 472 -10.15 27.52 10.57
N TYR A 473 -11.16 28.17 11.12
CA TYR A 473 -11.02 29.16 12.20
C TYR A 473 -12.09 29.01 13.27
N VAL A 474 -11.73 29.29 14.53
CA VAL A 474 -12.67 29.64 15.60
C VAL A 474 -12.33 31.06 16.07
N GLY A 475 -13.22 32.02 15.80
CA GLY A 475 -12.89 33.43 15.98
C GLY A 475 -11.72 33.84 15.08
N THR A 476 -10.62 34.33 15.66
CA THR A 476 -9.38 34.67 14.96
C THR A 476 -8.35 33.55 14.95
N GLN A 477 -8.61 32.45 15.65
CA GLN A 477 -7.66 31.37 15.81
C GLN A 477 -7.76 30.35 14.68
N PRO A 478 -6.70 30.13 13.89
CA PRO A 478 -6.68 29.09 12.87
C PRO A 478 -6.59 27.70 13.49
N LEU A 479 -7.09 26.70 12.76
CA LEU A 479 -7.15 25.32 13.20
C LEU A 479 -6.62 24.37 12.13
N VAL A 480 -5.97 23.32 12.62
CA VAL A 480 -5.64 22.10 11.88
C VAL A 480 -6.38 20.96 12.59
N LEU A 481 -7.06 20.13 11.79
CA LEU A 481 -7.86 19.02 12.26
C LEU A 481 -7.18 17.71 11.84
N ILE A 482 -6.84 16.85 12.79
CA ILE A 482 -6.26 15.53 12.52
C ILE A 482 -7.05 14.50 13.29
N GLY A 483 -7.35 13.40 12.62
CA GLY A 483 -7.94 12.21 13.22
C GLY A 483 -7.65 10.98 12.38
N ALA A 484 -8.39 9.92 12.62
CA ALA A 484 -8.27 8.69 11.85
C ALA A 484 -9.61 8.29 11.23
N CYS A 485 -9.55 7.64 10.08
CA CYS A 485 -10.71 7.05 9.43
C CYS A 485 -11.28 5.94 10.32
N THR A 486 -12.59 5.95 10.52
CA THR A 486 -13.29 4.82 11.12
C THR A 486 -13.61 3.82 10.01
N GLY A 487 -13.17 2.56 10.16
CA GLY A 487 -13.59 1.49 9.27
C GLY A 487 -15.12 1.49 9.17
N PHE A 488 -15.63 1.63 7.95
CA PHE A 488 -17.05 1.75 7.61
C PHE A 488 -17.96 0.75 8.36
N GLY A 489 -18.59 1.15 9.48
CA GLY A 489 -19.65 0.42 10.22
C GLY A 489 -19.62 -1.10 10.19
N GLU A 490 -18.43 -1.66 10.25
CA GLU A 490 -18.14 -2.95 10.83
C GLU A 490 -17.05 -2.61 11.83
N PHE A 491 -17.48 -2.07 12.97
CA PHE A 491 -16.66 -2.00 14.18
C PHE A 491 -16.44 -3.43 14.66
N ARG A 492 -15.73 -4.26 13.88
CA ARG A 492 -14.95 -5.33 14.48
C ARG A 492 -13.87 -4.56 15.23
N PHE A 493 -13.87 -4.54 16.55
CA PHE A 493 -12.69 -4.77 17.39
C PHE A 493 -12.87 -4.53 18.89
N PHE A 494 -12.25 -5.44 19.63
CA PHE A 494 -12.19 -5.66 21.08
C PHE A 494 -13.34 -6.34 21.80
N LYS A 495 -14.57 -6.38 21.28
CA LYS A 495 -15.67 -7.24 21.79
C LYS A 495 -16.72 -7.66 20.75
N PHE A 496 -16.55 -7.31 19.48
CA PHE A 496 -17.70 -7.07 18.61
C PHE A 496 -18.19 -8.21 17.72
N ASP A 497 -17.42 -9.28 17.47
CA ASP A 497 -18.00 -10.47 16.81
C ASP A 497 -18.95 -11.26 17.74
N LYS A 498 -19.10 -10.82 19.01
CA LYS A 498 -20.17 -11.24 19.93
C LYS A 498 -21.24 -10.18 20.18
N MET A 499 -21.10 -8.99 19.60
CA MET A 499 -22.04 -7.90 19.81
C MET A 499 -23.14 -8.02 18.78
N SER A 500 -24.12 -8.85 19.12
CA SER A 500 -25.34 -9.08 18.35
C SER A 500 -26.33 -7.93 18.48
N SER A 501 -26.04 -6.93 19.33
CA SER A 501 -26.95 -5.83 19.65
C SER A 501 -26.45 -4.47 19.17
N HIS A 502 -27.39 -3.65 18.72
CA HIS A 502 -27.17 -2.27 18.32
C HIS A 502 -26.59 -1.39 19.43
N GLU A 503 -27.03 -1.59 20.68
CA GLU A 503 -26.59 -0.80 21.85
C GLU A 503 -25.09 -0.92 22.12
N GLU A 504 -24.53 -2.12 21.90
CA GLU A 504 -23.12 -2.40 22.08
C GLU A 504 -22.25 -1.63 21.08
N ILE A 505 -22.67 -1.53 19.82
CA ILE A 505 -21.99 -0.77 18.75
C ILE A 505 -21.99 0.73 19.09
N VAL A 506 -23.13 1.25 19.56
CA VAL A 506 -23.24 2.64 20.00
C VAL A 506 -22.26 2.93 21.13
N LYS A 507 -22.21 2.07 22.14
CA LYS A 507 -21.30 2.25 23.30
C LYS A 507 -19.83 2.26 22.87
N ALA A 508 -19.39 1.33 22.02
CA ALA A 508 -18.01 1.34 21.49
C ALA A 508 -17.67 2.64 20.80
N THR A 509 -18.58 3.10 19.93
CA THR A 509 -18.36 4.30 19.14
C THR A 509 -18.21 5.52 20.05
N MET A 510 -18.93 5.58 21.18
CA MET A 510 -18.77 6.62 22.18
C MET A 510 -17.43 6.52 22.93
N GLU A 511 -17.04 5.33 23.41
CA GLU A 511 -15.75 5.10 24.08
C GLU A 511 -14.56 5.44 23.16
N ARG A 512 -14.72 5.14 21.87
CA ARG A 512 -13.76 5.45 20.81
C ARG A 512 -13.52 6.95 20.66
N ILE A 513 -14.59 7.75 20.61
CA ILE A 513 -14.52 9.21 20.52
C ILE A 513 -13.72 9.77 21.70
N ASP A 514 -13.94 9.22 22.89
CA ASP A 514 -13.23 9.63 24.10
C ASP A 514 -11.74 9.31 23.97
N THR A 515 -11.38 8.11 23.52
CA THR A 515 -9.99 7.71 23.25
C THR A 515 -9.30 8.58 22.20
N ASP A 516 -9.94 8.88 21.07
CA ASP A 516 -9.39 9.77 20.04
C ASP A 516 -9.03 11.14 20.62
N SER A 517 -9.95 11.70 21.41
CA SER A 517 -9.71 13.01 22.03
C SER A 517 -8.51 13.01 22.96
N ARG A 518 -8.24 11.89 23.64
CA ARG A 518 -7.09 11.74 24.54
C ARG A 518 -5.76 11.63 23.79
N TYR A 519 -5.74 11.09 22.58
CA TYR A 519 -4.60 11.20 21.64
C TYR A 519 -4.41 12.61 21.08
N GLY A 520 -5.30 13.54 21.42
CA GLY A 520 -5.34 14.85 20.81
C GLY A 520 -5.84 14.80 19.38
N PHE A 521 -6.54 13.76 18.94
CA PHE A 521 -7.26 13.80 17.67
C PHE A 521 -8.51 14.67 17.82
N ASN A 522 -8.79 15.45 16.79
CA ASN A 522 -9.81 16.49 16.80
C ASN A 522 -10.62 16.57 15.51
N LEU A 523 -10.58 15.47 14.75
CA LEU A 523 -11.42 15.20 13.60
C LEU A 523 -11.98 13.79 13.73
N SER A 524 -13.28 13.64 13.51
CA SER A 524 -13.95 12.34 13.53
C SER A 524 -14.79 12.17 12.26
N ASP A 525 -14.90 10.94 11.75
CA ASP A 525 -15.77 10.59 10.61
C ASP A 525 -16.73 9.45 10.95
N TYR A 526 -17.94 9.50 10.40
CA TYR A 526 -18.97 8.49 10.62
C TYR A 526 -19.74 8.21 9.31
N GLY A 527 -19.89 6.94 8.93
CA GLY A 527 -20.39 6.56 7.61
C GLY A 527 -21.47 5.46 7.54
N ARG A 528 -21.75 4.75 8.64
CA ARG A 528 -22.73 3.63 8.69
C ARG A 528 -23.44 3.63 10.05
N SER A 529 -24.27 4.65 10.25
CA SER A 529 -25.13 4.75 11.42
C SER A 529 -26.46 5.34 10.98
N THR A 530 -27.52 5.07 11.74
CA THR A 530 -28.78 5.77 11.58
C THR A 530 -28.57 7.28 11.72
N PRO A 531 -29.44 8.11 11.13
CA PRO A 531 -29.35 9.56 11.27
C PRO A 531 -29.27 10.07 12.71
N GLU A 532 -29.98 9.42 13.62
CA GLU A 532 -30.04 9.74 15.04
C GLU A 532 -28.74 9.40 15.77
N GLU A 533 -28.18 8.21 15.52
CA GLU A 533 -26.88 7.81 16.06
C GLU A 533 -25.76 8.73 15.57
N ALA A 534 -25.74 9.04 14.28
CA ALA A 534 -24.71 9.91 13.72
C ALA A 534 -24.74 11.29 14.40
N ARG A 535 -25.95 11.82 14.68
CA ARG A 535 -26.11 13.05 15.44
C ARG A 535 -25.60 12.92 16.87
N ALA A 536 -25.85 11.80 17.54
CA ALA A 536 -25.33 11.54 18.89
C ALA A 536 -23.79 11.47 18.89
N TYR A 537 -23.19 10.82 17.89
CA TYR A 537 -21.73 10.77 17.73
C TYR A 537 -21.13 12.15 17.47
N ILE A 538 -21.76 12.97 16.63
CA ILE A 538 -21.34 14.37 16.42
C ILE A 538 -21.38 15.15 17.74
N ALA A 539 -22.47 15.04 18.50
CA ALA A 539 -22.62 15.75 19.76
C ALA A 539 -21.55 15.32 20.78
N LYS A 540 -21.30 14.01 20.91
CA LYS A 540 -20.24 13.47 21.78
C LYS A 540 -18.85 13.94 21.34
N ALA A 541 -18.54 13.90 20.04
CA ALA A 541 -17.29 14.43 19.52
C ALA A 541 -17.12 15.92 19.87
N ALA A 542 -18.21 16.70 19.80
CA ALA A 542 -18.20 18.11 20.13
C ALA A 542 -17.89 18.39 21.61
N GLU A 543 -18.38 17.56 22.53
CA GLU A 543 -18.06 17.64 23.97
C GLU A 543 -16.56 17.50 24.23
N HIS A 544 -15.88 16.73 23.39
CA HIS A 544 -14.43 16.49 23.44
C HIS A 544 -13.62 17.46 22.56
N GLY A 545 -14.25 18.49 22.00
CA GLY A 545 -13.56 19.47 21.14
C GLY A 545 -13.18 18.93 19.75
N SER A 546 -13.76 17.80 19.32
CA SER A 546 -13.54 17.23 17.99
C SER A 546 -14.59 17.75 16.99
N ALA A 547 -14.15 18.07 15.78
CA ALA A 547 -15.04 18.38 14.67
C ALA A 547 -15.41 17.10 13.93
N SER A 548 -16.62 17.04 13.38
CA SER A 548 -17.09 15.81 12.72
C SER A 548 -17.33 16.04 11.23
N SER A 549 -16.95 15.09 10.39
CA SER A 549 -17.52 14.92 9.05
C SER A 549 -18.50 13.77 9.03
N ILE A 550 -19.47 13.83 8.11
CA ILE A 550 -20.34 12.69 7.82
C ILE A 550 -20.32 12.41 6.32
N ILE A 551 -20.31 11.12 6.01
CA ILE A 551 -20.62 10.62 4.68
C ILE A 551 -22.11 10.76 4.43
N GLY A 552 -22.52 11.84 3.76
CA GLY A 552 -23.92 12.14 3.50
C GLY A 552 -24.60 11.16 2.54
N MET A 553 -23.81 10.36 1.82
CA MET A 553 -24.25 9.19 1.06
C MET A 553 -23.65 7.93 1.70
N VAL A 554 -24.38 7.28 2.62
CA VAL A 554 -24.03 5.99 3.27
C VAL A 554 -23.46 4.98 2.26
N LYS A 555 -22.14 4.97 2.02
CA LYS A 555 -21.42 4.08 1.08
C LYS A 555 -22.24 3.71 -0.17
N LEU A 556 -22.93 4.69 -0.77
CA LEU A 556 -23.96 4.40 -1.76
C LEU A 556 -23.38 4.13 -3.16
N MET A 557 -22.10 4.49 -3.36
CA MET A 557 -21.36 4.25 -4.59
C MET A 557 -20.18 3.33 -4.24
N ASP A 558 -20.44 2.02 -4.14
CA ASP A 558 -19.37 1.03 -4.03
C ASP A 558 -18.46 1.12 -5.27
N LYS A 559 -17.15 1.23 -5.01
CA LYS A 559 -16.00 1.21 -5.92
C LYS A 559 -16.36 1.23 -7.42
N GLY A 560 -16.32 2.45 -8.00
CA GLY A 560 -16.42 2.70 -9.43
C GLY A 560 -17.81 3.17 -9.87
N LEU A 561 -17.93 4.44 -10.25
CA LEU A 561 -19.15 4.94 -10.90
C LEU A 561 -19.35 4.26 -12.25
N THR A 562 -20.47 3.57 -12.48
CA THR A 562 -20.99 3.50 -13.85
C THR A 562 -21.19 4.93 -14.37
N THR A 563 -20.99 5.17 -15.68
CA THR A 563 -21.34 6.45 -16.34
C THR A 563 -22.64 7.00 -15.74
N PRO A 564 -22.74 8.30 -15.36
CA PRO A 564 -23.90 8.88 -14.66
C PRO A 564 -25.16 8.84 -15.54
N CYS A 565 -25.73 7.65 -15.64
CA CYS A 565 -26.79 7.29 -16.54
C CYS A 565 -28.12 7.63 -15.85
N GLU A 566 -28.98 8.38 -16.53
CA GLU A 566 -30.25 8.80 -15.94
C GLU A 566 -31.18 7.63 -15.60
N ILE A 567 -31.09 6.54 -16.36
CA ILE A 567 -31.89 5.34 -16.17
C ILE A 567 -31.27 4.33 -15.19
N ASP A 568 -30.09 4.62 -14.61
CA ASP A 568 -29.52 3.77 -13.56
C ASP A 568 -30.34 3.95 -12.27
N LYS A 569 -31.25 2.99 -12.01
CA LYS A 569 -32.14 3.00 -10.84
C LYS A 569 -31.38 3.09 -9.52
N ARG A 570 -30.19 2.48 -9.44
CA ARG A 570 -29.37 2.52 -8.22
C ARG A 570 -29.01 3.95 -7.89
N LEU A 571 -28.51 4.72 -8.85
CA LEU A 571 -28.16 6.15 -8.65
C LEU A 571 -29.38 6.96 -8.16
N ARG A 572 -30.57 6.71 -8.70
CA ARG A 572 -31.81 7.41 -8.31
C ARG A 572 -32.25 7.08 -6.88
N GLU A 573 -32.18 5.81 -6.48
CA GLU A 573 -32.43 5.40 -5.09
C GLU A 573 -31.48 6.09 -4.12
N LYS A 574 -30.19 6.22 -4.51
CA LYS A 574 -29.20 6.87 -3.66
C LYS A 574 -29.48 8.36 -3.43
N GLU A 575 -29.99 9.07 -4.44
CA GLU A 575 -30.40 10.47 -4.31
C GLU A 575 -31.59 10.67 -3.37
N ILE A 576 -32.49 9.69 -3.26
CA ILE A 576 -33.62 9.74 -2.32
C ILE A 576 -33.12 9.64 -0.88
N ILE A 577 -32.24 8.67 -0.59
CA ILE A 577 -31.64 8.49 0.74
C ILE A 577 -30.94 9.77 1.22
N VAL A 578 -30.24 10.48 0.32
CA VAL A 578 -29.62 11.78 0.64
C VAL A 578 -30.66 12.82 1.07
N LYS A 579 -31.76 12.95 0.31
CA LYS A 579 -32.83 13.92 0.61
C LYS A 579 -33.46 13.69 1.98
N GLU A 580 -33.64 12.42 2.35
CA GLU A 580 -34.28 12.05 3.62
C GLU A 580 -33.34 12.24 4.82
N ASN A 581 -32.05 11.89 4.68
CA ASN A 581 -31.14 11.83 5.84
C ASN A 581 -30.35 13.12 6.09
N VAL A 582 -30.00 13.90 5.06
CA VAL A 582 -29.20 15.14 5.21
C VAL A 582 -29.81 16.16 6.19
N PRO A 583 -31.13 16.42 6.20
CA PRO A 583 -31.75 17.32 7.17
C PRO A 583 -31.56 16.90 8.64
N ILE A 584 -31.32 15.61 8.91
CA ILE A 584 -31.20 15.10 10.29
C ILE A 584 -29.78 15.34 10.81
N TYR A 585 -28.76 14.95 10.04
CA TYR A 585 -27.34 15.15 10.40
C TYR A 585 -27.00 16.63 10.62
N THR A 586 -27.61 17.50 9.83
CA THR A 586 -27.21 18.92 9.74
C THR A 586 -27.81 19.82 10.80
N LYS A 587 -28.65 19.26 11.69
CA LYS A 587 -29.13 19.94 12.90
C LYS A 587 -28.02 20.17 13.93
N ASP A 588 -26.94 19.37 13.90
CA ASP A 588 -25.85 19.58 14.83
C ASP A 588 -24.83 20.61 14.30
N ALA A 589 -24.50 21.58 15.14
CA ALA A 589 -23.55 22.63 14.78
C ALA A 589 -22.12 22.09 14.60
N ALA A 590 -21.74 21.01 15.30
CA ALA A 590 -20.40 20.43 15.23
C ALA A 590 -20.14 19.59 13.96
N LEU A 591 -21.17 19.32 13.15
CA LEU A 591 -20.96 18.77 11.81
C LEU A 591 -20.26 19.82 10.94
N LEU A 592 -19.02 19.56 10.55
CA LEU A 592 -18.18 20.46 9.78
C LEU A 592 -18.48 20.38 8.28
N SER A 593 -18.64 19.18 7.72
CA SER A 593 -18.81 18.98 6.28
C SER A 593 -19.59 17.71 5.95
N LEU A 594 -20.18 17.71 4.76
CA LEU A 594 -20.88 16.57 4.17
C LEU A 594 -20.06 16.01 3.02
N LYS A 595 -19.80 14.71 3.02
CA LYS A 595 -19.07 14.02 1.96
C LYS A 595 -20.04 13.38 0.95
N ILE A 596 -19.98 13.81 -0.32
CA ILE A 596 -20.80 13.27 -1.42
C ILE A 596 -20.34 11.85 -1.80
N ALA A 597 -19.03 11.63 -1.92
CA ALA A 597 -18.50 10.32 -2.34
C ALA A 597 -17.22 9.95 -1.59
N GLY A 598 -17.12 8.65 -1.30
CA GLY A 598 -15.99 7.92 -0.72
C GLY A 598 -14.71 8.16 -1.48
N GLU A 599 -14.73 7.76 -2.74
CA GLU A 599 -13.65 7.92 -3.70
C GLU A 599 -14.28 8.13 -5.09
N ILE A 600 -14.05 9.28 -5.72
CA ILE A 600 -14.59 9.52 -7.07
C ILE A 600 -13.74 8.78 -8.09
N SER A 601 -14.34 7.85 -8.81
CA SER A 601 -13.73 7.16 -9.96
C SER A 601 -14.78 6.87 -11.02
N LEU A 602 -14.41 6.97 -12.30
CA LEU A 602 -15.23 6.48 -13.40
C LEU A 602 -14.91 4.98 -13.59
N ALA A 603 -15.92 4.12 -13.43
CA ALA A 603 -15.79 2.68 -13.58
C ALA A 603 -15.40 2.32 -15.01
N PHE A 604 -14.73 1.18 -15.11
CA PHE A 604 -14.33 0.50 -16.35
C PHE A 604 -15.51 0.19 -17.31
N LYS A 605 -16.77 0.29 -16.87
CA LYS A 605 -17.97 0.02 -17.67
C LYS A 605 -18.70 1.31 -18.07
N ARG A 606 -18.65 1.60 -19.38
CA ARG A 606 -19.41 2.69 -20.01
C ARG A 606 -20.85 2.28 -20.26
N CYS A 607 -21.78 3.19 -20.02
CA CYS A 607 -23.15 3.02 -20.47
C CYS A 607 -23.30 3.50 -21.92
N ALA A 608 -23.58 2.59 -22.84
CA ALA A 608 -23.89 2.88 -24.25
C ALA A 608 -25.40 2.75 -24.55
N CYS A 609 -26.26 2.89 -23.54
CA CYS A 609 -27.70 2.82 -23.75
C CYS A 609 -28.18 3.96 -24.67
N PRO A 610 -29.36 3.82 -25.32
CA PRO A 610 -29.87 4.83 -26.25
C PRO A 610 -29.89 6.25 -25.67
N VAL A 611 -30.20 6.40 -24.38
CA VAL A 611 -30.21 7.70 -23.68
C VAL A 611 -28.81 8.30 -23.60
N CYS A 612 -27.81 7.52 -23.21
CA CYS A 612 -26.43 7.99 -23.12
C CYS A 612 -25.84 8.35 -24.50
N THR A 613 -26.16 7.55 -25.52
CA THR A 613 -25.72 7.79 -26.90
C THR A 613 -26.34 9.08 -27.45
N GLU A 614 -27.63 9.30 -27.21
CA GLU A 614 -28.30 10.51 -27.67
C GLU A 614 -27.74 11.77 -27.00
N LYS A 615 -27.49 11.73 -25.68
CA LYS A 615 -26.85 12.85 -24.98
C LYS A 615 -25.47 13.19 -25.52
N TYR A 616 -24.69 12.18 -25.92
CA TYR A 616 -23.40 12.42 -26.56
C TYR A 616 -23.55 13.14 -27.90
N ARG A 617 -24.54 12.76 -28.71
CA ARG A 617 -24.85 13.42 -29.99
C ARG A 617 -25.28 14.86 -29.79
N VAL A 618 -26.18 15.13 -28.85
CA VAL A 618 -26.62 16.49 -28.49
C VAL A 618 -25.44 17.35 -28.02
N TRP A 619 -24.51 16.78 -27.24
CA TRP A 619 -23.31 17.49 -26.83
C TRP A 619 -22.41 17.85 -28.03
N LEU A 620 -22.23 16.94 -28.99
CA LEU A 620 -21.49 17.19 -30.23
C LEU A 620 -22.17 18.26 -31.09
N GLU A 621 -23.49 18.19 -31.25
CA GLU A 621 -24.26 19.18 -32.00
C GLU A 621 -24.12 20.57 -31.38
N LYS A 622 -24.22 20.68 -30.05
CA LYS A 622 -23.98 21.95 -29.33
C LYS A 622 -22.56 22.47 -29.53
N LYS A 623 -21.55 21.58 -29.56
CA LYS A 623 -20.14 21.95 -29.70
C LYS A 623 -19.79 22.42 -31.11
N TYR A 624 -20.30 21.76 -32.15
CA TYR A 624 -19.91 21.99 -33.54
C TYR A 624 -20.92 22.80 -34.35
N GLY A 625 -22.17 22.87 -33.92
CA GLY A 625 -23.29 23.50 -34.63
C GLY A 625 -23.74 22.71 -35.85
N THR A 626 -22.83 22.31 -36.73
CA THR A 626 -23.10 21.54 -37.95
C THR A 626 -22.22 20.31 -38.07
N ILE A 627 -22.72 19.28 -38.77
CA ILE A 627 -21.95 18.06 -39.03
C ILE A 627 -20.70 18.33 -39.88
N ASP A 628 -20.74 19.33 -40.76
CA ASP A 628 -19.58 19.74 -41.58
C ASP A 628 -18.42 20.25 -40.72
N ASN A 629 -18.72 21.02 -39.67
CA ASN A 629 -17.69 21.50 -38.73
C ASN A 629 -17.06 20.34 -37.94
N LEU A 630 -17.87 19.36 -37.53
CA LEU A 630 -17.38 18.13 -36.89
C LEU A 630 -16.53 17.32 -37.87
N ASN A 631 -17.01 17.06 -39.08
CA ASN A 631 -16.30 16.32 -40.13
C ASN A 631 -14.95 16.96 -40.47
N LYS A 632 -14.92 18.29 -40.57
CA LYS A 632 -13.67 19.04 -40.76
C LYS A 632 -12.70 18.87 -39.58
N ARG A 633 -13.20 18.75 -38.35
CA ARG A 633 -12.37 18.57 -37.14
C ARG A 633 -11.90 17.13 -36.96
N TRP A 634 -12.78 16.17 -37.22
CA TRP A 634 -12.53 14.74 -37.05
C TRP A 634 -11.85 14.11 -38.26
N GLU A 635 -11.75 14.84 -39.37
CA GLU A 635 -11.33 14.30 -40.67
C GLU A 635 -12.21 13.09 -41.06
N SER A 636 -13.52 13.25 -40.90
CA SER A 636 -14.55 12.23 -41.12
C SER A 636 -15.58 12.66 -42.17
N ASP A 637 -16.49 11.75 -42.52
CA ASP A 637 -17.55 11.90 -43.51
C ASP A 637 -18.93 11.50 -42.96
N CYS A 638 -19.17 11.74 -41.66
CA CYS A 638 -20.44 11.43 -41.01
C CYS A 638 -21.60 12.17 -41.71
N ALA A 639 -22.64 11.45 -42.12
CA ALA A 639 -23.80 12.04 -42.80
C ALA A 639 -24.65 12.93 -41.88
N SER A 640 -24.73 12.60 -40.59
CA SER A 640 -25.44 13.38 -39.57
C SER A 640 -24.94 13.00 -38.17
N PHE A 641 -25.29 13.79 -37.15
CA PHE A 641 -25.00 13.45 -35.75
C PHE A 641 -25.66 12.13 -35.32
N ASN A 642 -26.82 11.76 -35.90
CA ASN A 642 -27.53 10.50 -35.60
C ASN A 642 -26.74 9.24 -35.97
N ASN A 643 -25.73 9.35 -36.83
CA ASN A 643 -24.87 8.24 -37.22
C ASN A 643 -23.69 8.02 -36.25
N ILE A 644 -23.50 8.91 -35.28
CA ILE A 644 -22.39 8.82 -34.33
C ILE A 644 -22.77 7.90 -33.18
N ASN A 645 -21.86 7.00 -32.81
CA ASN A 645 -21.99 6.11 -31.65
C ASN A 645 -20.94 6.43 -30.60
N ILE A 646 -21.17 5.99 -29.36
CA ILE A 646 -20.18 6.07 -28.29
C ILE A 646 -18.94 5.23 -28.68
N PRO A 647 -17.71 5.75 -28.56
CA PRO A 647 -16.49 5.02 -28.90
C PRO A 647 -16.30 3.73 -28.08
N GLU A 648 -16.02 2.62 -28.77
CA GLU A 648 -15.67 1.33 -28.17
C GLU A 648 -14.18 1.28 -27.78
N LEU A 649 -13.89 0.95 -26.51
CA LEU A 649 -12.55 1.00 -25.90
C LEU A 649 -11.53 -0.01 -26.46
N ASN A 650 -12.02 -1.09 -27.05
CA ASN A 650 -11.20 -2.18 -27.59
C ASN A 650 -10.74 -1.93 -29.03
N LYS A 651 -11.17 -0.82 -29.66
CA LYS A 651 -10.81 -0.43 -31.02
C LYS A 651 -9.85 0.75 -31.00
N GLN A 652 -8.88 0.75 -31.92
CA GLN A 652 -8.07 1.95 -32.19
C GLN A 652 -9.01 3.04 -32.73
N PHE A 653 -9.34 4.01 -31.89
CA PHE A 653 -10.15 5.16 -32.25
C PHE A 653 -9.22 6.32 -32.69
N PRO A 654 -9.56 7.08 -33.74
CA PRO A 654 -8.84 8.31 -34.07
C PRO A 654 -8.81 9.27 -32.87
N TYR A 655 -7.74 10.05 -32.75
CA TYR A 655 -7.54 10.94 -31.61
C TYR A 655 -8.62 12.04 -31.48
N PRO A 656 -9.04 12.76 -32.54
CA PRO A 656 -10.03 13.84 -32.40
C PRO A 656 -11.39 13.39 -31.82
N PRO A 657 -12.03 12.30 -32.31
CA PRO A 657 -13.24 11.79 -31.68
C PRO A 657 -13.02 11.25 -30.26
N LEU A 658 -11.86 10.65 -29.99
CA LEU A 658 -11.51 10.16 -28.66
C LEU A 658 -11.43 11.32 -27.66
N PHE A 659 -10.76 12.41 -28.04
CA PHE A 659 -10.60 13.62 -27.24
C PHE A 659 -11.96 14.27 -26.92
N ASP A 660 -12.85 14.35 -27.91
CA ASP A 660 -14.20 14.87 -27.69
C ASP A 660 -15.04 13.98 -26.79
N TYR A 661 -15.00 12.66 -26.95
CA TYR A 661 -15.71 11.75 -26.06
C TYR A 661 -15.20 11.82 -24.61
N SER A 662 -13.87 11.91 -24.42
CA SER A 662 -13.30 12.11 -23.08
C SER A 662 -13.73 13.45 -22.47
N SER A 663 -13.79 14.53 -23.27
CA SER A 663 -14.30 15.83 -22.84
C SER A 663 -15.78 15.77 -22.44
N TYR A 664 -16.62 15.10 -23.25
CA TYR A 664 -18.03 14.87 -22.93
C TYR A 664 -18.20 14.13 -21.60
N MET A 665 -17.43 13.05 -21.37
CA MET A 665 -17.51 12.25 -20.14
C MET A 665 -17.16 13.08 -18.90
N GLN A 666 -16.20 13.98 -19.02
CA GLN A 666 -15.82 14.93 -17.97
C GLN A 666 -16.95 15.92 -17.65
N ASP A 667 -17.56 16.51 -18.68
CA ASP A 667 -18.65 17.47 -18.54
C ASP A 667 -19.84 16.80 -17.83
N ILE A 668 -20.31 15.65 -18.29
CA ILE A 668 -21.48 14.98 -17.70
C ILE A 668 -21.24 14.50 -16.27
N THR A 669 -20.00 14.17 -15.93
CA THR A 669 -19.63 13.74 -14.57
C THR A 669 -19.60 14.94 -13.65
N THR A 670 -19.07 16.07 -14.10
CA THR A 670 -19.11 17.33 -13.37
C THR A 670 -20.55 17.77 -13.14
N ASP A 671 -21.39 17.75 -14.19
CA ASP A 671 -22.81 18.11 -14.11
C ASP A 671 -23.60 17.20 -13.16
N TYR A 672 -23.32 15.89 -13.19
CA TYR A 672 -23.91 14.95 -12.26
C TYR A 672 -23.58 15.30 -10.81
N TYR A 673 -22.30 15.47 -10.48
CA TYR A 673 -21.88 15.82 -9.12
C TYR A 673 -22.38 17.20 -8.68
N LYS A 674 -22.47 18.15 -9.60
CA LYS A 674 -23.11 19.46 -9.37
C LYS A 674 -24.58 19.31 -9.02
N SER A 675 -25.31 18.43 -9.71
CA SER A 675 -26.72 18.12 -9.40
C SER A 675 -26.87 17.46 -8.03
N VAL A 676 -25.98 16.54 -7.66
CA VAL A 676 -25.99 15.91 -6.33
C VAL A 676 -25.70 16.96 -5.25
N LYS A 677 -24.69 17.82 -5.44
CA LYS A 677 -24.42 18.94 -4.52
C LYS A 677 -25.63 19.86 -4.35
N ALA A 678 -26.40 20.13 -5.40
CA ALA A 678 -27.59 20.94 -5.31
C ALA A 678 -28.66 20.32 -4.38
N ILE A 679 -28.77 18.98 -4.36
CA ILE A 679 -29.64 18.27 -3.39
C ILE A 679 -29.17 18.55 -1.96
N PHE A 680 -27.87 18.39 -1.68
CA PHE A 680 -27.29 18.69 -0.37
C PHE A 680 -27.54 20.14 0.06
N LYS A 681 -27.33 21.08 -0.87
CA LYS A 681 -27.49 22.52 -0.61
C LYS A 681 -28.93 22.98 -0.43
N LYS A 682 -29.91 22.23 -0.94
CA LYS A 682 -31.33 22.47 -0.66
C LYS A 682 -31.67 22.19 0.80
N GLU A 683 -31.07 21.13 1.35
CA GLU A 683 -31.38 20.64 2.71
C GLU A 683 -30.41 21.17 3.78
N SER A 684 -29.24 21.70 3.39
CA SER A 684 -28.22 22.17 4.33
C SER A 684 -27.27 23.22 3.77
N ASN A 685 -26.85 24.16 4.63
CA ASN A 685 -25.79 25.12 4.33
C ASN A 685 -24.37 24.61 4.62
N LYS A 686 -24.22 23.38 5.14
CA LYS A 686 -22.89 22.83 5.46
C LYS A 686 -22.02 22.69 4.20
N PRO A 687 -20.70 22.91 4.30
CA PRO A 687 -19.76 22.64 3.21
C PRO A 687 -19.88 21.22 2.68
N VAL A 688 -19.67 21.07 1.37
CA VAL A 688 -19.75 19.79 0.69
C VAL A 688 -18.37 19.43 0.11
N GLN A 689 -17.94 18.18 0.33
CA GLN A 689 -16.66 17.65 -0.14
C GLN A 689 -16.77 16.23 -0.72
N SER A 690 -15.66 15.70 -1.21
CA SER A 690 -15.48 14.29 -1.62
C SER A 690 -14.00 13.95 -1.70
N TYR A 691 -13.61 12.68 -1.67
CA TYR A 691 -12.20 12.29 -1.86
C TYR A 691 -11.92 11.93 -3.31
N GLN A 692 -11.16 12.79 -3.95
CA GLN A 692 -10.56 12.56 -5.25
C GLN A 692 -9.33 11.66 -5.10
N GLN A 693 -9.28 10.52 -5.80
CA GLN A 693 -8.12 9.62 -5.76
C GLN A 693 -6.93 10.27 -6.48
N VAL A 694 -5.94 10.72 -5.72
CA VAL A 694 -4.81 11.51 -6.23
C VAL A 694 -4.03 10.73 -7.28
N TRP A 695 -3.76 9.45 -7.05
CA TRP A 695 -3.00 8.62 -7.99
C TRP A 695 -3.68 8.51 -9.36
N ARG A 696 -5.01 8.68 -9.47
CA ARG A 696 -5.72 8.66 -10.76
C ARG A 696 -5.52 9.92 -11.61
N LEU A 697 -5.07 11.03 -11.03
CA LEU A 697 -4.62 12.20 -11.80
C LEU A 697 -3.38 11.88 -12.66
N PHE A 698 -2.52 10.97 -12.17
CA PHE A 698 -1.16 10.76 -12.70
C PHE A 698 -0.93 9.36 -13.26
N CYS A 699 -1.74 8.37 -12.87
CA CYS A 699 -1.67 7.02 -13.40
C CYS A 699 -2.61 6.88 -14.60
N GLN A 700 -2.02 6.70 -15.79
CA GLN A 700 -2.72 6.53 -17.07
C GLN A 700 -3.41 5.16 -17.22
N VAL A 701 -3.93 4.59 -16.13
CA VAL A 701 -4.47 3.22 -16.13
C VAL A 701 -5.70 3.13 -17.05
N ASP A 702 -6.42 4.26 -17.23
CA ASP A 702 -7.66 4.32 -18.01
C ASP A 702 -7.56 5.35 -19.15
N LYS A 703 -7.16 4.88 -20.34
CA LYS A 703 -6.81 5.69 -21.52
C LYS A 703 -7.90 6.65 -22.05
N VAL A 704 -9.12 6.64 -21.52
CA VAL A 704 -10.26 7.31 -22.18
C VAL A 704 -11.33 7.90 -21.25
N VAL A 705 -11.24 7.79 -19.91
CA VAL A 705 -12.23 8.40 -19.01
C VAL A 705 -11.60 8.98 -17.74
N SER A 706 -10.84 10.06 -17.89
CA SER A 706 -10.31 10.84 -16.76
C SER A 706 -11.37 11.82 -16.24
N LEU A 707 -11.32 12.15 -14.95
CA LEU A 707 -12.11 13.23 -14.35
C LEU A 707 -11.50 14.59 -14.75
N ASN A 708 -12.34 15.61 -14.93
CA ASN A 708 -11.87 16.98 -15.02
C ASN A 708 -11.84 17.59 -13.62
N PHE A 709 -10.68 17.44 -12.98
CA PHE A 709 -10.50 17.89 -11.61
C PHE A 709 -10.58 19.41 -11.45
N GLU A 710 -10.20 20.19 -12.45
CA GLU A 710 -10.36 21.65 -12.39
C GLU A 710 -11.84 22.04 -12.31
N ASP A 711 -12.70 21.47 -13.16
CA ASP A 711 -14.14 21.78 -13.15
C ASP A 711 -14.86 21.21 -11.92
N LEU A 712 -14.48 20.01 -11.47
CA LEU A 712 -14.98 19.47 -10.21
C LEU A 712 -14.63 20.39 -9.04
N VAL A 713 -13.43 20.95 -9.01
CA VAL A 713 -13.02 21.90 -7.96
C VAL A 713 -13.70 23.26 -8.10
N ASP A 714 -13.92 23.75 -9.32
CA ASP A 714 -14.55 25.06 -9.57
C ASP A 714 -16.05 25.04 -9.26
N GLU A 715 -16.75 23.98 -9.65
CA GLU A 715 -18.22 23.89 -9.62
C GLU A 715 -18.75 23.09 -8.41
N VAL A 716 -18.05 22.00 -8.03
CA VAL A 716 -18.56 21.03 -7.04
C VAL A 716 -17.83 21.16 -5.70
N PHE A 717 -16.53 20.97 -5.64
CA PHE A 717 -15.74 20.92 -4.40
C PHE A 717 -15.11 22.27 -4.07
N ASN A 718 -15.85 23.34 -4.35
CA ASN A 718 -15.36 24.71 -4.27
C ASN A 718 -15.42 25.33 -2.87
N GLU A 719 -15.78 24.58 -1.83
CA GLU A 719 -15.81 25.01 -0.43
C GLU A 719 -14.71 24.34 0.40
N ILE A 720 -14.51 23.04 0.20
CA ILE A 720 -13.46 22.19 0.75
C ILE A 720 -13.04 21.23 -0.35
N ILE A 721 -11.74 21.13 -0.62
CA ILE A 721 -11.20 20.22 -1.65
C ILE A 721 -10.68 18.98 -0.93
N GLY A 722 -11.42 17.87 -1.05
CA GLY A 722 -11.06 16.60 -0.45
C GLY A 722 -10.35 15.68 -1.44
N PHE A 723 -9.45 14.85 -0.93
CA PHE A 723 -8.76 13.82 -1.70
C PHE A 723 -8.33 12.65 -0.84
N ASP A 724 -7.95 11.58 -1.52
CA ASP A 724 -7.45 10.32 -1.00
C ASP A 724 -6.07 10.10 -1.62
N GLY A 725 -5.07 9.98 -0.76
CA GLY A 725 -3.68 10.07 -1.13
C GLY A 725 -2.76 9.30 -0.19
N SER A 726 -1.48 9.27 -0.53
CA SER A 726 -0.49 8.39 0.10
C SER A 726 0.89 9.01 0.01
N MET A 727 1.66 8.80 1.08
CA MET A 727 3.12 8.92 1.05
C MET A 727 3.64 7.55 1.47
N PHE A 728 4.77 7.13 0.90
CA PHE A 728 5.33 5.82 1.21
C PHE A 728 6.68 5.98 1.91
N PHE A 729 6.96 5.08 2.85
CA PHE A 729 8.20 5.15 3.63
C PHE A 729 9.45 4.85 2.80
N GLU A 730 9.37 3.84 1.93
CA GLU A 730 10.46 3.47 1.04
C GLU A 730 10.50 4.36 -0.20
N ASP A 731 11.67 4.91 -0.50
CA ASP A 731 11.94 5.68 -1.72
C ASP A 731 13.40 5.49 -2.15
N GLU A 732 13.68 5.53 -3.46
CA GLU A 732 15.02 5.35 -3.99
C GLU A 732 15.89 6.60 -3.87
N GLU A 733 15.33 7.80 -4.02
CA GLU A 733 16.07 9.06 -4.04
C GLU A 733 15.99 9.84 -2.72
N TYR A 734 14.85 9.80 -2.05
CA TYR A 734 14.54 10.61 -0.87
C TYR A 734 14.45 9.78 0.42
N ALA A 735 14.39 10.45 1.57
CA ALA A 735 14.21 9.81 2.87
C ALA A 735 12.86 9.08 2.99
N TYR A 736 11.87 9.54 2.24
CA TYR A 736 10.57 8.89 2.05
C TYR A 736 9.93 9.41 0.76
N GLY A 737 8.96 8.68 0.23
CA GLY A 737 8.24 8.92 -1.01
C GLY A 737 7.21 10.04 -0.91
N TRP A 738 7.65 11.24 -0.54
CA TRP A 738 6.84 12.45 -0.39
C TRP A 738 6.05 12.83 -1.67
N ASN A 739 6.59 12.48 -2.84
CA ASN A 739 5.97 12.71 -4.16
C ASN A 739 5.81 11.44 -5.01
N ALA A 740 6.04 10.25 -4.44
CA ALA A 740 6.07 8.99 -5.20
C ALA A 740 4.77 8.77 -6.01
N ILE A 741 3.62 9.07 -5.40
CA ILE A 741 2.31 9.06 -6.07
C ILE A 741 1.73 10.45 -6.32
N SER A 742 2.58 11.49 -6.31
CA SER A 742 2.22 12.88 -6.61
C SER A 742 1.33 13.57 -5.58
N GLU A 743 1.51 13.21 -4.30
CA GLU A 743 0.75 13.76 -3.18
C GLU A 743 0.95 15.28 -3.03
N ILE A 744 2.18 15.72 -2.72
CA ILE A 744 2.52 17.13 -2.54
C ILE A 744 2.29 17.94 -3.82
N LEU A 745 2.61 17.37 -4.99
CA LEU A 745 2.29 17.96 -6.29
C LEU A 745 0.80 18.27 -6.43
N SER A 746 -0.08 17.38 -5.98
CA SER A 746 -1.53 17.58 -6.05
C SER A 746 -2.00 18.69 -5.13
N TYR A 747 -1.40 18.81 -3.95
CA TYR A 747 -1.73 19.90 -3.02
C TYR A 747 -1.42 21.25 -3.65
N ASP A 748 -0.23 21.37 -4.25
CA ASP A 748 0.20 22.57 -4.94
C ASP A 748 -0.66 22.87 -6.18
N TYR A 749 -1.08 21.83 -6.92
CA TYR A 749 -2.03 21.97 -8.03
C TYR A 749 -3.37 22.55 -7.55
N TYR A 750 -4.00 21.96 -6.54
CA TYR A 750 -5.27 22.44 -6.02
C TYR A 750 -5.18 23.82 -5.38
N LYS A 751 -4.09 24.11 -4.67
CA LYS A 751 -3.82 25.46 -4.14
C LYS A 751 -3.56 26.48 -5.24
N SER A 752 -3.12 26.07 -6.43
CA SER A 752 -3.02 26.97 -7.58
C SER A 752 -4.39 27.28 -8.20
N LEU A 753 -5.31 26.30 -8.23
CA LEU A 753 -6.67 26.51 -8.73
C LEU A 753 -7.55 27.34 -7.79
N LYS A 754 -7.49 27.05 -6.49
CA LYS A 754 -8.33 27.65 -5.45
C LYS A 754 -7.54 27.89 -4.17
N PRO A 755 -6.62 28.87 -4.15
CA PRO A 755 -5.79 29.15 -2.97
C PRO A 755 -6.62 29.43 -1.70
N GLY A 756 -7.76 30.10 -1.85
CA GLY A 756 -8.69 30.47 -0.76
C GLY A 756 -9.53 29.33 -0.17
N ARG A 757 -9.30 28.06 -0.54
CA ARG A 757 -10.06 26.90 -0.03
C ARG A 757 -9.16 25.93 0.75
N PRO A 758 -9.63 25.38 1.89
CA PRO A 758 -8.87 24.38 2.63
C PRO A 758 -8.81 23.07 1.86
N LEU A 759 -7.67 22.39 1.95
CA LEU A 759 -7.51 21.02 1.48
C LEU A 759 -7.82 20.04 2.63
N TRP A 760 -8.41 18.90 2.30
CA TRP A 760 -8.77 17.83 3.24
C TRP A 760 -8.23 16.50 2.71
N GLN A 761 -7.25 15.94 3.41
CA GLN A 761 -6.78 14.59 3.16
C GLN A 761 -7.69 13.61 3.93
N GLY A 762 -8.61 13.00 3.21
CA GLY A 762 -9.74 12.27 3.78
C GLY A 762 -9.49 10.80 4.06
N GLU A 763 -8.44 10.24 3.45
CA GLU A 763 -8.04 8.85 3.62
C GLU A 763 -6.52 8.74 3.44
N PHE A 764 -5.76 9.19 4.44
CA PHE A 764 -4.31 9.28 4.31
C PHE A 764 -3.65 7.92 4.49
N HIS A 765 -3.26 7.30 3.39
CA HIS A 765 -2.48 6.06 3.36
C HIS A 765 -0.99 6.35 3.62
N ILE A 766 -0.65 6.66 4.88
CA ILE A 766 0.75 6.87 5.31
C ILE A 766 1.47 5.54 5.54
N ILE A 767 0.72 4.49 5.87
CA ILE A 767 1.19 3.11 5.99
C ILE A 767 0.47 2.30 4.92
N LYS A 768 1.22 1.51 4.16
CA LYS A 768 0.64 0.62 3.13
C LYS A 768 -0.27 -0.42 3.80
N ASP A 769 -1.42 -0.71 3.17
CA ASP A 769 -2.36 -1.72 3.65
C ASP A 769 -1.67 -3.06 3.95
N ALA A 770 -1.82 -3.54 5.20
CA ALA A 770 -1.27 -4.79 5.70
C ALA A 770 0.24 -5.00 5.65
N ASP A 771 1.00 -3.96 5.33
CA ASP A 771 2.45 -4.04 5.24
C ASP A 771 3.09 -4.26 6.63
N PRO A 772 3.77 -5.40 6.87
CA PRO A 772 4.42 -5.68 8.14
C PRO A 772 5.76 -4.95 8.34
N SER A 773 6.19 -4.14 7.36
CA SER A 773 7.45 -3.41 7.43
C SER A 773 7.51 -2.41 8.59
N TYR A 774 8.73 -2.04 8.97
CA TYR A 774 8.97 -1.01 9.97
C TYR A 774 8.71 0.38 9.38
N TYR A 775 8.07 1.24 10.17
CA TYR A 775 7.79 2.64 9.85
C TYR A 775 8.25 3.50 11.03
N SER A 776 9.13 4.45 10.78
CA SER A 776 9.72 5.27 11.85
C SER A 776 8.79 6.39 12.35
N TYR A 777 9.02 6.84 13.59
CA TYR A 777 8.41 8.04 14.16
C TYR A 777 8.56 9.26 13.25
N ASP A 778 9.79 9.56 12.82
CA ASP A 778 10.13 10.76 12.07
C ASP A 778 9.42 10.81 10.71
N TYR A 779 9.20 9.65 10.08
CA TYR A 779 8.45 9.53 8.84
C TYR A 779 6.98 9.96 9.00
N ILE A 780 6.27 9.41 9.99
CA ILE A 780 4.86 9.75 10.23
C ILE A 780 4.73 11.24 10.56
N TYR A 781 5.64 11.73 11.42
CA TYR A 781 5.67 13.14 11.81
C TYR A 781 5.90 14.05 10.59
N ALA A 782 6.89 13.75 9.75
CA ALA A 782 7.20 14.51 8.54
C ALA A 782 6.04 14.53 7.52
N CYS A 783 5.41 13.39 7.24
CA CYS A 783 4.28 13.29 6.31
C CYS A 783 3.11 14.20 6.70
N LEU A 784 2.74 14.21 7.99
CA LEU A 784 1.66 15.05 8.51
C LEU A 784 2.03 16.54 8.46
N TRP A 785 3.25 16.88 8.88
CA TRP A 785 3.74 18.26 8.82
C TRP A 785 3.80 18.80 7.40
N GLN A 786 4.45 18.07 6.49
CA GLN A 786 4.60 18.47 5.10
C GLN A 786 3.23 18.69 4.44
N SER A 787 2.26 17.81 4.70
CA SER A 787 0.90 17.96 4.18
C SER A 787 0.24 19.28 4.63
N VAL A 788 0.37 19.62 5.91
CA VAL A 788 -0.20 20.88 6.43
C VAL A 788 0.53 22.11 5.89
N LEU A 789 1.85 22.05 5.75
CA LEU A 789 2.63 23.16 5.15
C LEU A 789 2.22 23.45 3.70
N HIS A 790 1.74 22.43 2.98
CA HIS A 790 1.20 22.53 1.62
C HIS A 790 -0.32 22.83 1.54
N GLY A 791 -0.96 23.08 2.69
CA GLY A 791 -2.31 23.65 2.74
C GLY A 791 -3.43 22.69 3.08
N VAL A 792 -3.09 21.47 3.50
CA VAL A 792 -4.01 20.57 4.18
C VAL A 792 -4.38 21.12 5.56
N ARG A 793 -5.69 21.09 5.87
CA ARG A 793 -6.23 21.59 7.14
C ARG A 793 -7.10 20.58 7.87
N ALA A 794 -7.42 19.48 7.20
CA ALA A 794 -8.06 18.32 7.79
C ALA A 794 -7.35 17.06 7.28
N ILE A 795 -6.96 16.16 8.17
CA ILE A 795 -6.33 14.87 7.86
C ILE A 795 -7.09 13.76 8.58
N GLN A 796 -7.50 12.73 7.85
CA GLN A 796 -8.01 11.48 8.39
C GLN A 796 -7.05 10.37 7.99
N ILE A 797 -6.34 9.81 8.96
CA ILE A 797 -5.34 8.77 8.74
C ILE A 797 -6.04 7.43 8.51
N TRP A 798 -5.67 6.73 7.42
CA TRP A 798 -6.10 5.37 7.17
C TRP A 798 -5.22 4.39 7.98
N GLN A 799 -5.76 3.64 8.94
CA GLN A 799 -7.11 3.71 9.48
C GLN A 799 -7.13 3.26 10.95
N TRP A 800 -8.27 3.48 11.60
CA TRP A 800 -8.49 3.06 12.97
C TRP A 800 -9.29 1.77 13.12
N SER A 801 -8.58 0.65 13.03
CA SER A 801 -9.13 -0.71 13.16
C SER A 801 -8.17 -1.57 14.00
N HIS A 802 -8.44 -1.74 15.30
CA HIS A 802 -7.53 -2.41 16.24
C HIS A 802 -7.72 -3.92 16.32
N GLY A 803 -6.93 -4.72 15.59
CA GLY A 803 -7.04 -6.19 15.68
C GLY A 803 -7.76 -6.82 14.49
N ASP A 804 -8.04 -6.02 13.44
CA ASP A 804 -8.52 -6.57 12.19
C ASP A 804 -7.39 -7.31 11.51
N PHE A 805 -7.41 -8.63 11.68
CA PHE A 805 -6.49 -9.52 11.00
C PHE A 805 -6.95 -9.80 9.56
N ALA A 806 -8.01 -9.15 9.06
CA ALA A 806 -8.31 -9.16 7.63
C ALA A 806 -7.13 -8.58 6.84
N HIS A 807 -6.83 -9.22 5.71
CA HIS A 807 -5.60 -9.03 4.95
C HIS A 807 -5.33 -7.59 4.49
N VAL A 808 -6.27 -6.65 4.52
CA VAL A 808 -6.04 -5.25 4.06
C VAL A 808 -5.83 -4.25 5.21
N VAL A 809 -6.17 -4.63 6.43
CA VAL A 809 -6.29 -3.73 7.60
C VAL A 809 -5.40 -4.18 8.77
N ALA A 810 -4.84 -5.39 8.67
CA ALA A 810 -3.75 -5.84 9.52
C ALA A 810 -2.59 -4.82 9.48
N ASN A 811 -1.76 -4.71 10.52
CA ASN A 811 -0.55 -3.88 10.49
C ASN A 811 -0.80 -2.41 10.03
N ASN A 812 -1.77 -1.71 10.63
CA ASN A 812 -2.01 -0.27 10.39
C ASN A 812 -1.41 0.62 11.51
N ILE A 813 -1.62 1.94 11.44
CA ILE A 813 -1.05 2.91 12.41
C ILE A 813 -1.44 2.61 13.86
N CYS A 814 -2.64 2.08 14.09
CA CYS A 814 -3.18 1.79 15.42
C CYS A 814 -2.63 0.50 16.04
N THR A 815 -1.90 -0.29 15.26
CA THR A 815 -1.25 -1.53 15.76
C THR A 815 0.21 -1.31 16.14
N ARG A 816 0.71 -0.07 16.00
CA ARG A 816 2.12 0.31 16.20
C ARG A 816 2.25 1.55 17.09
N ALA A 817 2.78 1.37 18.29
CA ALA A 817 2.84 2.42 19.31
C ALA A 817 3.67 3.62 18.85
N GLU A 818 4.82 3.37 18.22
CA GLU A 818 5.70 4.43 17.70
C GLU A 818 5.01 5.33 16.67
N THR A 819 4.32 4.73 15.71
CA THR A 819 3.65 5.50 14.65
C THR A 819 2.43 6.25 15.15
N LEU A 820 1.69 5.68 16.12
CA LEU A 820 0.55 6.36 16.71
C LEU A 820 0.99 7.54 17.59
N ASP A 821 2.07 7.40 18.37
CA ASP A 821 2.66 8.50 19.12
C ASP A 821 3.11 9.65 18.22
N ALA A 822 3.73 9.33 17.07
CA ALA A 822 4.11 10.33 16.07
C ALA A 822 2.92 11.12 15.54
N ALA A 823 1.82 10.43 15.19
CA ALA A 823 0.59 11.07 14.72
C ALA A 823 -0.08 11.93 15.80
N ALA A 824 -0.16 11.43 17.03
CA ALA A 824 -0.69 12.16 18.17
C ALA A 824 0.14 13.43 18.46
N ARG A 825 1.48 13.30 18.46
CA ARG A 825 2.40 14.43 18.62
C ARG A 825 2.19 15.47 17.53
N ALA A 826 2.14 15.05 16.26
CA ALA A 826 1.90 15.94 15.14
C ALA A 826 0.57 16.68 15.27
N SER A 827 -0.50 16.00 15.67
CA SER A 827 -1.82 16.63 15.90
C SER A 827 -1.76 17.77 16.91
N LEU A 828 -1.11 17.55 18.06
CA LEU A 828 -0.96 18.56 19.11
C LEU A 828 -0.07 19.73 18.67
N ASP A 829 1.06 19.44 18.04
CA ASP A 829 1.99 20.47 17.56
C ASP A 829 1.36 21.33 16.45
N LEU A 830 0.71 20.70 15.46
CA LEU A 830 0.07 21.41 14.32
C LEU A 830 -1.12 22.25 14.76
N ARG A 831 -1.86 21.84 15.81
CA ARG A 831 -2.91 22.68 16.41
C ARG A 831 -2.30 23.88 17.15
N ARG A 832 -1.28 23.65 17.96
CA ARG A 832 -0.57 24.70 18.71
C ARG A 832 0.07 25.74 17.77
N LEU A 833 0.63 25.28 16.66
CA LEU A 833 1.42 26.09 15.74
C LEU A 833 0.65 26.55 14.50
N ALA A 834 -0.66 26.27 14.42
CA ALA A 834 -1.53 26.72 13.34
C ALA A 834 -1.32 28.21 12.95
N PRO A 835 -1.20 29.18 13.88
CA PRO A 835 -0.99 30.59 13.54
C PRO A 835 0.28 30.89 12.73
N TYR A 836 1.31 30.03 12.82
CA TYR A 836 2.59 30.24 12.15
C TYR A 836 2.68 29.51 10.80
N ILE A 837 1.74 28.60 10.50
CA ILE A 837 1.80 27.73 9.32
C ILE A 837 0.67 27.98 8.31
N THR A 838 -0.32 28.83 8.65
CA THR A 838 -1.48 29.05 7.80
C THR A 838 -1.17 29.75 6.48
N ASP A 839 -0.06 30.46 6.43
CA ASP A 839 0.25 31.41 5.37
C ASP A 839 1.18 30.82 4.30
N PHE A 840 1.91 29.74 4.61
CA PHE A 840 2.79 29.06 3.63
C PHE A 840 2.08 28.68 2.33
N PRO A 841 0.85 28.11 2.34
CA PRO A 841 0.16 27.77 1.10
C PRO A 841 -0.31 28.99 0.31
N GLN A 842 -0.28 30.19 0.90
CA GLN A 842 -0.62 31.48 0.25
C GLN A 842 0.63 32.24 -0.20
N ALA A 843 1.82 31.76 0.12
CA ALA A 843 3.06 32.42 -0.27
C ALA A 843 3.12 32.61 -1.80
N LYS A 844 3.53 33.81 -2.20
CA LYS A 844 3.68 34.16 -3.61
C LYS A 844 4.80 33.32 -4.22
N SER A 845 4.60 32.94 -5.49
CA SER A 845 5.60 32.20 -6.24
C SER A 845 5.99 32.95 -7.51
N PRO A 846 7.29 33.02 -7.85
CA PRO A 846 7.72 33.53 -9.14
C PRO A 846 7.50 32.54 -10.28
N ILE A 847 7.20 31.27 -10.01
CA ILE A 847 7.16 30.18 -10.99
C ILE A 847 5.80 29.50 -11.04
N ALA A 848 5.30 29.28 -12.26
CA ALA A 848 4.21 28.35 -12.53
C ALA A 848 4.64 27.27 -13.53
N ILE A 849 4.09 26.07 -13.36
CA ILE A 849 4.16 24.97 -14.33
C ILE A 849 2.85 24.94 -15.11
N PHE A 850 2.95 24.87 -16.43
CA PHE A 850 1.80 24.81 -17.32
C PHE A 850 1.11 23.44 -17.23
N TRP A 851 -0.19 23.45 -17.00
CA TRP A 851 -1.04 22.27 -16.93
C TRP A 851 -1.98 22.21 -18.15
N PRO A 852 -1.68 21.40 -19.17
CA PRO A 852 -2.48 21.28 -20.38
C PRO A 852 -3.66 20.32 -20.17
N SER A 853 -4.87 20.71 -20.59
CA SER A 853 -5.99 19.76 -20.61
C SER A 853 -5.72 18.56 -21.54
N PRO A 854 -5.28 18.71 -22.81
CA PRO A 854 -5.22 17.59 -23.76
C PRO A 854 -4.03 16.63 -23.58
N SER A 855 -2.85 17.14 -23.21
CA SER A 855 -1.61 16.34 -23.17
C SER A 855 -1.59 15.32 -22.01
N ILE A 856 -2.48 15.48 -21.02
CA ILE A 856 -2.69 14.48 -19.95
C ILE A 856 -3.26 13.18 -20.52
N TYR A 857 -4.00 13.25 -21.64
CA TYR A 857 -4.80 12.13 -22.15
C TYR A 857 -4.15 11.35 -23.29
N SER A 858 -3.08 11.87 -23.89
CA SER A 858 -2.47 11.31 -25.11
C SER A 858 -1.23 10.45 -24.89
N ASN A 859 -0.86 10.13 -23.64
CA ASN A 859 0.36 9.38 -23.28
C ASN A 859 1.64 9.89 -23.98
N ASP A 860 1.82 11.21 -24.04
CA ASP A 860 3.00 11.81 -24.66
C ASP A 860 4.12 12.08 -23.62
N TYR A 861 4.40 11.19 -22.67
CA TYR A 861 5.44 11.44 -21.63
C TYR A 861 5.28 12.73 -20.78
N TYR A 862 4.16 13.47 -20.90
CA TYR A 862 3.89 14.70 -20.14
C TYR A 862 3.94 14.46 -18.63
N ILE A 863 3.21 13.47 -18.10
CA ILE A 863 3.13 13.24 -16.64
C ILE A 863 4.51 12.91 -16.05
N PRO A 864 5.30 11.98 -16.60
CA PRO A 864 6.66 11.76 -16.11
C PRO A 864 7.57 13.00 -16.18
N MET A 865 7.48 13.80 -17.26
CA MET A 865 8.26 15.03 -17.37
C MET A 865 7.80 16.11 -16.37
N LEU A 866 6.49 16.20 -16.15
CA LEU A 866 5.88 17.07 -15.17
C LEU A 866 6.43 16.77 -13.77
N LYS A 867 6.47 15.50 -13.35
CA LYS A 867 7.01 15.10 -12.04
C LYS A 867 8.47 15.54 -11.89
N LYS A 868 9.33 15.27 -12.88
CA LYS A 868 10.74 15.69 -12.86
C LYS A 868 10.90 17.22 -12.81
N CYS A 869 10.11 17.95 -13.60
CA CYS A 869 10.12 19.42 -13.62
C CYS A 869 9.65 20.01 -12.30
N TYR A 870 8.58 19.46 -11.73
CA TYR A 870 8.04 19.85 -10.43
C TYR A 870 9.10 19.67 -9.34
N GLU A 871 9.66 18.46 -9.21
CA GLU A 871 10.68 18.16 -8.20
C GLU A 871 11.95 19.00 -8.37
N GLY A 872 12.43 19.19 -9.61
CA GLY A 872 13.57 20.06 -9.87
C GLY A 872 13.31 21.52 -9.47
N SER A 873 12.09 22.02 -9.67
CA SER A 873 11.72 23.37 -9.23
C SER A 873 11.45 23.47 -7.71
N PHE A 874 11.13 22.37 -7.04
CA PHE A 874 10.65 22.35 -5.67
C PHE A 874 11.69 22.81 -4.64
N PHE A 875 12.96 22.53 -4.91
CA PHE A 875 14.09 22.77 -4.00
C PHE A 875 14.76 24.14 -4.15
N VAL A 876 14.27 25.02 -5.03
CA VAL A 876 14.80 26.40 -5.15
C VAL A 876 14.22 27.36 -4.09
N GLY A 877 13.38 26.86 -3.18
CA GLY A 877 12.94 27.56 -1.98
C GLY A 877 11.63 28.35 -2.10
N PHE A 878 10.94 28.27 -3.24
CA PHE A 878 9.64 28.94 -3.45
C PHE A 878 8.52 27.91 -3.67
N PRO A 879 7.26 28.23 -3.33
CA PRO A 879 6.13 27.37 -3.65
C PRO A 879 6.07 27.12 -5.17
N VAL A 880 5.75 25.91 -5.61
CA VAL A 880 5.55 25.63 -7.03
C VAL A 880 4.07 25.82 -7.36
N ARG A 881 3.74 26.60 -8.39
CA ARG A 881 2.35 26.84 -8.81
C ARG A 881 2.04 26.21 -10.15
N PHE A 882 0.76 26.14 -10.47
CA PHE A 882 0.24 25.63 -11.73
C PHE A 882 -0.63 26.67 -12.41
N ILE A 883 -0.57 26.70 -13.74
CA ILE A 883 -1.50 27.51 -14.55
C ILE A 883 -2.10 26.65 -15.66
N THR A 884 -3.42 26.62 -15.74
CA THR A 884 -4.19 25.85 -16.72
C THR A 884 -4.51 26.70 -17.95
N GLU A 885 -4.95 26.06 -19.04
CA GLU A 885 -5.48 26.80 -20.20
C GLU A 885 -6.64 27.73 -19.83
N LYS A 886 -7.54 27.30 -18.92
CA LYS A 886 -8.67 28.12 -18.46
C LYS A 886 -8.22 29.37 -17.70
N ARG A 887 -7.05 29.32 -17.08
CA ARG A 887 -6.50 30.36 -16.20
C ARG A 887 -5.35 31.12 -16.83
N ILE A 888 -5.08 30.93 -18.13
CA ILE A 888 -3.90 31.48 -18.80
C ILE A 888 -3.80 33.01 -18.74
N LYS A 889 -4.93 33.71 -18.55
CA LYS A 889 -4.96 35.17 -18.35
C LYS A 889 -4.27 35.63 -17.05
N GLN A 890 -4.08 34.74 -16.08
CA GLN A 890 -3.39 35.02 -14.81
C GLN A 890 -1.87 34.88 -14.94
N LEU A 891 -1.34 34.60 -16.13
CA LEU A 891 0.08 34.35 -16.35
C LEU A 891 0.98 35.54 -15.93
N SER A 892 0.45 36.76 -15.93
CA SER A 892 1.16 37.96 -15.46
C SER A 892 1.50 37.95 -13.97
N GLU A 893 0.91 37.05 -13.17
CA GLU A 893 1.24 36.89 -11.75
C GLU A 893 2.61 36.21 -11.54
N TYR A 894 3.15 35.56 -12.58
CA TYR A 894 4.38 34.79 -12.53
C TYR A 894 5.48 35.48 -13.34
N LYS A 895 6.74 35.20 -12.97
CA LYS A 895 7.94 35.61 -13.71
C LYS A 895 8.43 34.50 -14.65
N ILE A 896 8.21 33.25 -14.27
CA ILE A 896 8.68 32.05 -14.96
C ILE A 896 7.49 31.14 -15.26
N LEU A 897 7.37 30.70 -16.51
CA LEU A 897 6.47 29.61 -16.92
C LEU A 897 7.29 28.41 -17.37
N ALA A 898 7.11 27.27 -16.73
CA ALA A 898 7.69 26.00 -17.15
C ALA A 898 6.68 25.16 -17.94
N ILE A 899 7.10 24.63 -19.08
CA ILE A 899 6.29 23.78 -19.96
C ILE A 899 7.02 22.43 -20.15
N PRO A 900 6.75 21.43 -19.31
CA PRO A 900 7.44 20.14 -19.35
C PRO A 900 6.81 19.20 -20.38
N HIS A 901 7.40 19.08 -21.57
CA HIS A 901 6.93 18.18 -22.65
C HIS A 901 5.43 18.28 -22.94
N VAL A 902 4.92 19.50 -23.09
CA VAL A 902 3.52 19.71 -23.48
C VAL A 902 3.42 19.67 -25.00
N ARG A 903 3.01 18.54 -25.56
CA ARG A 903 2.92 18.35 -27.02
C ARG A 903 1.73 19.10 -27.64
N ARG A 904 0.58 19.06 -26.96
CA ARG A 904 -0.72 19.59 -27.44
C ARG A 904 -1.19 20.76 -26.57
N ILE A 905 -1.44 21.90 -27.21
CA ILE A 905 -1.92 23.16 -26.59
C ILE A 905 -2.82 23.94 -27.56
N SER A 906 -3.83 24.67 -27.06
CA SER A 906 -4.65 25.50 -27.94
C SER A 906 -3.83 26.65 -28.56
N ASN A 907 -4.25 27.10 -29.74
CA ASN A 907 -3.63 28.24 -30.41
C ASN A 907 -3.75 29.51 -29.55
N ASP A 908 -4.89 29.70 -28.88
CA ASP A 908 -5.17 30.87 -28.05
C ASP A 908 -4.29 30.91 -26.80
N SER A 909 -4.12 29.77 -26.11
CA SER A 909 -3.20 29.67 -24.97
C SER A 909 -1.75 29.91 -25.39
N LEU A 910 -1.30 29.31 -26.51
CA LEU A 910 0.05 29.53 -27.02
C LEU A 910 0.29 31.01 -27.37
N THR A 911 -0.67 31.65 -28.04
CA THR A 911 -0.57 33.07 -28.42
C THR A 911 -0.41 33.96 -27.18
N GLN A 912 -1.21 33.72 -26.14
CA GLN A 912 -1.11 34.46 -24.88
C GLN A 912 0.21 34.23 -24.15
N ILE A 913 0.73 33.01 -24.15
CA ILE A 913 2.05 32.70 -23.57
C ILE A 913 3.15 33.48 -24.31
N LEU A 914 3.18 33.41 -25.65
CA LEU A 914 4.20 34.09 -26.45
C LEU A 914 4.11 35.61 -26.29
N GLU A 915 2.91 36.18 -26.17
CA GLU A 915 2.73 37.60 -25.89
C GLU A 915 3.22 37.98 -24.49
N TRP A 916 2.97 37.16 -23.48
CA TRP A 916 3.52 37.36 -22.14
C TRP A 916 5.06 37.32 -22.13
N VAL A 917 5.69 36.40 -22.86
CA VAL A 917 7.15 36.37 -23.03
C VAL A 917 7.66 37.65 -23.69
N LYS A 918 7.02 38.11 -24.77
CA LYS A 918 7.40 39.38 -25.42
C LYS A 918 7.37 40.57 -24.46
N ASN A 919 6.53 40.52 -23.43
CA ASN A 919 6.37 41.55 -22.42
C ASN A 919 7.27 41.36 -21.18
N GLY A 920 8.19 40.39 -21.18
CA GLY A 920 9.23 40.23 -20.14
C GLY A 920 9.17 38.92 -19.37
N GLY A 921 8.23 38.02 -19.69
CA GLY A 921 8.18 36.69 -19.09
C GLY A 921 9.37 35.80 -19.46
N TYR A 922 9.73 34.88 -18.56
CA TYR A 922 10.71 33.83 -18.84
C TYR A 922 10.01 32.50 -19.11
N LEU A 923 10.15 31.97 -20.32
CA LEU A 923 9.56 30.69 -20.71
C LEU A 923 10.61 29.59 -20.72
N PHE A 924 10.38 28.55 -19.91
CA PHE A 924 11.21 27.36 -19.86
C PHE A 924 10.46 26.18 -20.48
N VAL A 925 11.00 25.58 -21.54
CA VAL A 925 10.36 24.50 -22.30
C VAL A 925 11.28 23.28 -22.38
N THR A 926 10.73 22.08 -22.24
CA THR A 926 11.50 20.84 -22.42
C THR A 926 10.77 19.85 -23.32
N GLY A 927 11.54 19.02 -24.02
CA GLY A 927 11.04 17.89 -24.80
C GLY A 927 10.99 18.12 -26.32
N PRO A 928 11.30 17.10 -27.14
CA PRO A 928 11.53 17.26 -28.58
C PRO A 928 10.31 17.68 -29.41
N GLU A 929 9.10 17.39 -28.95
CA GLU A 929 7.83 17.69 -29.64
C GLU A 929 6.99 18.74 -28.89
N ALA A 930 7.59 19.50 -27.97
CA ALA A 930 6.88 20.51 -27.20
C ALA A 930 6.22 21.55 -28.11
N LEU A 931 4.96 21.87 -27.81
CA LEU A 931 4.13 22.87 -28.46
C LEU A 931 3.88 22.63 -29.95
N SER A 932 4.18 21.42 -30.46
CA SER A 932 4.14 21.08 -31.89
C SER A 932 2.75 20.80 -32.44
N GLN A 933 1.71 20.71 -31.60
CA GLN A 933 0.35 20.35 -32.02
C GLN A 933 -0.72 21.19 -31.32
N ASP A 934 -1.87 21.33 -31.98
CA ASP A 934 -3.10 21.79 -31.33
C ASP A 934 -3.77 20.69 -30.47
N ASN A 935 -4.85 21.07 -29.77
CA ASN A 935 -5.58 20.16 -28.88
C ASN A 935 -6.15 18.92 -29.59
N TYR A 936 -6.23 18.93 -30.92
CA TYR A 936 -6.75 17.83 -31.74
C TYR A 936 -5.63 17.09 -32.50
N GLY A 937 -4.36 17.43 -32.24
CA GLY A 937 -3.20 16.78 -32.84
C GLY A 937 -2.77 17.37 -34.19
N LYS A 938 -3.37 18.48 -34.64
CA LYS A 938 -2.94 19.15 -35.87
C LYS A 938 -1.57 19.78 -35.65
N LYS A 939 -0.59 19.38 -36.48
CA LYS A 939 0.80 19.85 -36.38
C LYS A 939 0.92 21.35 -36.68
N ARG A 940 1.86 22.00 -35.99
CA ARG A 940 2.34 23.36 -36.26
C ARG A 940 3.87 23.40 -36.25
N ASP A 941 4.44 24.35 -36.98
CA ASP A 941 5.86 24.66 -36.89
C ASP A 941 6.13 25.52 -35.65
N THR A 942 7.19 25.18 -34.91
CA THR A 942 7.63 25.90 -33.70
C THR A 942 8.96 26.62 -33.88
N SER A 943 9.61 26.48 -35.05
CA SER A 943 10.96 26.99 -35.31
C SER A 943 11.10 28.51 -35.20
N ASP A 944 10.00 29.25 -35.39
CA ASP A 944 9.95 30.71 -35.26
C ASP A 944 10.18 31.20 -33.82
N PHE A 945 9.90 30.37 -32.81
CA PHE A 945 9.98 30.77 -31.40
C PHE A 945 10.72 29.78 -30.48
N LEU A 946 10.80 28.49 -30.81
CA LEU A 946 11.60 27.50 -30.08
C LEU A 946 12.91 27.19 -30.83
N LYS A 947 14.03 27.62 -30.23
CA LYS A 947 15.40 27.31 -30.65
C LYS A 947 16.11 26.66 -29.48
N ASP A 948 16.92 25.63 -29.74
CA ASP A 948 17.62 24.91 -28.66
C ASP A 948 18.58 25.86 -27.92
N GLY A 949 18.60 25.78 -26.59
CA GLY A 949 19.32 26.71 -25.73
C GLY A 949 18.46 27.90 -25.27
N ILE A 950 19.13 29.01 -24.94
CA ILE A 950 18.49 30.23 -24.39
C ILE A 950 18.59 31.35 -25.42
N HIS A 951 17.48 32.02 -25.72
CA HIS A 951 17.42 33.19 -26.59
C HIS A 951 16.40 34.23 -26.11
N SER A 952 16.60 35.48 -26.50
CA SER A 952 15.63 36.56 -26.27
C SER A 952 14.41 36.41 -27.20
N PHE A 953 13.24 36.76 -26.69
CA PHE A 953 11.99 36.82 -27.45
C PHE A 953 11.18 38.02 -26.99
N GLY A 954 11.22 39.11 -27.78
CA GLY A 954 10.78 40.42 -27.30
C GLY A 954 11.62 40.90 -26.12
N LYS A 955 10.98 41.35 -25.03
CA LYS A 955 11.64 41.76 -23.79
C LYS A 955 11.98 40.59 -22.85
N GLY A 956 11.41 39.41 -23.09
CA GLY A 956 11.63 38.22 -22.28
C GLY A 956 12.66 37.25 -22.88
N LYS A 957 12.69 36.04 -22.33
CA LYS A 957 13.61 34.96 -22.73
C LYS A 957 12.86 33.64 -22.86
N ILE A 958 13.31 32.81 -23.79
CA ILE A 958 12.90 31.41 -23.94
C ILE A 958 14.15 30.54 -23.73
N SER A 959 14.02 29.53 -22.88
CA SER A 959 15.00 28.45 -22.72
C SER A 959 14.36 27.14 -23.15
N PHE A 960 14.89 26.51 -24.19
CA PHE A 960 14.39 25.24 -24.70
C PHE A 960 15.46 24.15 -24.60
N PHE A 961 15.15 23.07 -23.89
CA PHE A 961 15.98 21.87 -23.86
C PHE A 961 15.35 20.75 -24.67
N LYS A 962 15.87 20.56 -25.89
CA LYS A 962 15.44 19.50 -26.80
C LYS A 962 16.07 18.15 -26.44
N LYS A 963 16.05 17.77 -25.15
CA LYS A 963 16.52 16.46 -24.68
C LYS A 963 15.37 15.44 -24.66
N PRO A 964 15.61 14.18 -25.07
CA PRO A 964 14.64 13.08 -24.88
C PRO A 964 14.36 12.81 -23.40
N TYR A 965 13.16 12.30 -23.09
CA TYR A 965 12.70 12.01 -21.73
C TYR A 965 13.62 11.03 -20.96
N ASP A 966 14.11 9.99 -21.62
CA ASP A 966 14.95 8.96 -20.97
C ASP A 966 16.33 9.50 -20.56
N ASN A 967 16.75 10.64 -21.11
CA ASN A 967 18.07 11.21 -20.90
C ASN A 967 18.08 12.44 -19.97
N ILE A 968 16.91 12.88 -19.48
CA ILE A 968 16.83 14.01 -18.55
C ILE A 968 16.64 13.54 -17.11
N LYS A 969 17.51 13.97 -16.22
CA LYS A 969 17.47 13.69 -14.78
C LYS A 969 16.74 14.81 -14.03
N ILE A 970 16.27 14.52 -12.82
CA ILE A 970 15.62 15.54 -11.98
C ILE A 970 16.62 16.64 -11.61
N THR A 971 17.87 16.27 -11.34
CA THR A 971 18.96 17.23 -11.03
C THR A 971 19.29 18.16 -12.20
N ASP A 972 19.00 17.77 -13.45
CA ASP A 972 19.12 18.69 -14.60
C ASP A 972 18.13 19.84 -14.45
N PHE A 973 16.87 19.57 -14.08
CA PHE A 973 15.87 20.60 -13.83
C PHE A 973 16.27 21.53 -12.68
N PHE A 974 16.71 20.97 -11.56
CA PHE A 974 17.14 21.77 -10.41
C PHE A 974 18.26 22.74 -10.77
N ASN A 975 19.32 22.25 -11.41
CA ASN A 975 20.44 23.08 -11.83
C ASN A 975 20.02 24.21 -12.78
N GLU A 976 19.06 23.94 -13.66
CA GLU A 976 18.55 24.94 -14.59
C GLU A 976 17.67 25.98 -13.89
N PHE A 977 16.81 25.58 -12.95
CA PHE A 977 16.06 26.55 -12.15
C PHE A 977 16.98 27.40 -11.27
N VAL A 978 18.04 26.85 -10.67
CA VAL A 978 19.05 27.62 -9.94
C VAL A 978 19.68 28.70 -10.85
N LYS A 979 20.01 28.38 -12.10
CA LYS A 979 20.53 29.36 -13.08
C LYS A 979 19.49 30.43 -13.43
N ILE A 980 18.25 30.03 -13.69
CA ILE A 980 17.15 30.96 -14.04
C ILE A 980 16.90 31.94 -12.90
N PHE A 981 16.83 31.46 -11.66
CA PHE A 981 16.59 32.31 -10.49
C PHE A 981 17.73 33.30 -10.29
N LYS A 982 18.98 32.86 -10.49
CA LYS A 982 20.15 33.74 -10.47
C LYS A 982 20.12 34.80 -11.57
N ASP A 983 19.81 34.44 -12.81
CA ASP A 983 19.71 35.37 -13.96
C ASP A 983 18.62 36.43 -13.74
N LEU A 984 17.50 36.03 -13.13
CA LEU A 984 16.38 36.92 -12.82
C LEU A 984 16.51 37.66 -11.47
N ASN A 985 17.63 37.46 -10.75
CA ASN A 985 17.86 37.99 -9.39
C ASN A 985 16.69 37.71 -8.43
N ILE A 986 16.17 36.49 -8.48
CA ILE A 986 15.11 36.00 -7.61
C ILE A 986 15.79 35.30 -6.43
N LYS A 987 15.64 35.88 -5.24
CA LYS A 987 16.16 35.33 -3.98
C LYS A 987 15.14 35.54 -2.86
N ARG A 988 15.29 34.74 -1.81
CA ARG A 988 14.56 34.89 -0.56
C ARG A 988 15.26 35.89 0.34
N ASP A 989 14.53 36.39 1.32
CA ASP A 989 15.12 37.26 2.32
C ASP A 989 15.93 36.45 3.33
N ILE A 990 15.45 35.26 3.71
CA ILE A 990 16.21 34.26 4.46
C ILE A 990 16.55 33.08 3.56
N GLU A 991 17.83 32.96 3.20
CA GLU A 991 18.35 31.84 2.44
C GLU A 991 18.80 30.72 3.37
N VAL A 992 18.37 29.49 3.07
CA VAL A 992 18.90 28.26 3.67
C VAL A 992 19.91 27.68 2.70
N LEU A 993 21.17 27.63 3.08
CA LEU A 993 22.29 27.28 2.21
C LEU A 993 23.12 26.14 2.81
N GLU A 994 23.79 25.39 1.94
CA GLU A 994 24.90 24.52 2.34
C GLU A 994 26.11 25.40 2.75
N LYS A 995 27.12 24.79 3.37
CA LYS A 995 28.34 25.51 3.82
C LYS A 995 29.10 26.22 2.69
N ASP A 996 29.03 25.69 1.48
CA ASP A 996 29.67 26.28 0.29
C ASP A 996 28.86 27.44 -0.32
N GLY A 997 27.70 27.76 0.25
CA GLY A 997 26.80 28.81 -0.21
C GLY A 997 25.85 28.40 -1.34
N SER A 998 25.81 27.11 -1.71
CA SER A 998 24.86 26.58 -2.68
C SER A 998 23.48 26.30 -2.05
N LEU A 999 22.44 26.25 -2.89
CA LEU A 999 21.11 25.81 -2.46
C LEU A 999 21.13 24.29 -2.19
N PRO A 1000 20.58 23.84 -1.06
CA PRO A 1000 20.63 22.43 -0.67
C PRO A 1000 19.67 21.58 -1.51
N TRP A 1001 20.22 20.65 -2.29
CA TRP A 1001 19.42 19.61 -2.97
C TRP A 1001 18.70 18.72 -1.94
N ALA A 1002 17.43 18.39 -2.24
CA ALA A 1002 16.56 17.55 -1.41
C ALA A 1002 16.27 18.11 -0.01
N VAL A 1003 16.36 19.43 0.17
CA VAL A 1003 15.89 20.12 1.38
C VAL A 1003 14.78 21.08 1.00
N GLU A 1004 13.58 20.78 1.50
CA GLU A 1004 12.43 21.64 1.30
C GLU A 1004 12.48 22.82 2.26
N THR A 1005 12.21 24.01 1.76
CA THR A 1005 12.20 25.22 2.56
C THR A 1005 11.31 26.30 1.95
N ARG A 1006 10.60 27.04 2.80
CA ARG A 1006 9.78 28.20 2.43
C ARG A 1006 9.87 29.26 3.52
N GLU A 1007 9.54 30.49 3.17
CA GLU A 1007 9.43 31.61 4.08
C GLU A 1007 8.08 32.32 3.92
N VAL A 1008 7.56 32.87 5.01
CA VAL A 1008 6.42 33.80 5.03
C VAL A 1008 6.66 34.93 6.02
N GLU A 1009 6.03 36.06 5.76
CA GLU A 1009 5.98 37.19 6.69
C GLU A 1009 4.98 36.94 7.81
N SER A 1010 5.27 37.46 8.99
CA SER A 1010 4.38 37.51 10.16
C SER A 1010 4.60 38.83 10.91
N ASP A 1011 3.61 39.26 11.68
CA ASP A 1011 3.70 40.43 12.57
C ASP A 1011 4.87 40.32 13.58
N GLU A 1012 5.35 39.10 13.84
CA GLU A 1012 6.44 38.83 14.80
C GLU A 1012 7.81 38.57 14.13
N GLY A 1013 7.93 38.85 12.83
CA GLY A 1013 9.11 38.58 12.01
C GLY A 1013 8.85 37.53 10.93
N LYS A 1014 9.91 36.95 10.37
CA LYS A 1014 9.79 35.94 9.30
C LYS A 1014 9.64 34.55 9.90
N ILE A 1015 8.74 33.75 9.32
CA ILE A 1015 8.60 32.33 9.66
C ILE A 1015 9.19 31.51 8.51
N VAL A 1016 10.15 30.64 8.84
CA VAL A 1016 10.84 29.77 7.88
C VAL A 1016 10.66 28.33 8.33
N TYR A 1017 10.23 27.45 7.41
CA TYR A 1017 10.34 26.02 7.66
C TYR A 1017 11.44 25.40 6.82
N ILE A 1018 12.00 24.31 7.35
CA ILE A 1018 13.07 23.52 6.73
C ILE A 1018 12.76 22.05 6.99
N LEU A 1019 12.66 21.26 5.94
CA LEU A 1019 12.43 19.81 6.01
C LEU A 1019 13.48 19.10 5.15
N ASN A 1020 14.25 18.20 5.77
CA ASN A 1020 15.27 17.45 5.05
C ASN A 1020 14.66 16.18 4.44
N LEU A 1021 14.41 16.22 3.12
CA LEU A 1021 13.91 15.09 2.34
C LEU A 1021 15.06 14.20 1.82
N SER A 1022 16.32 14.55 2.09
CA SER A 1022 17.46 13.73 1.68
C SER A 1022 17.70 12.57 2.64
N LYS A 1023 18.23 11.46 2.13
CA LYS A 1023 18.64 10.30 2.95
C LYS A 1023 19.81 10.59 3.90
N ASN A 1024 20.44 11.75 3.77
CA ASN A 1024 21.65 12.10 4.50
C ASN A 1024 21.39 13.24 5.48
N THR A 1025 22.16 13.24 6.57
CA THR A 1025 22.24 14.41 7.45
C THR A 1025 22.91 15.56 6.70
N LYS A 1026 22.36 16.77 6.82
CA LYS A 1026 22.85 17.98 6.14
C LYS A 1026 23.39 19.00 7.14
N SER A 1027 24.41 19.74 6.75
CA SER A 1027 24.96 20.85 7.55
C SER A 1027 24.69 22.16 6.84
N LEU A 1028 23.74 22.92 7.38
CA LEU A 1028 23.16 24.09 6.73
C LEU A 1028 23.43 25.37 7.52
N GLN A 1029 23.26 26.50 6.85
CA GLN A 1029 23.35 27.83 7.42
C GLN A 1029 22.19 28.72 6.96
N LEU A 1030 21.75 29.60 7.84
CA LEU A 1030 20.83 30.69 7.52
C LEU A 1030 21.61 31.93 7.09
N LYS A 1031 21.18 32.58 6.02
CA LYS A 1031 21.79 33.82 5.52
C LYS A 1031 20.70 34.85 5.21
N SER A 1032 20.92 36.09 5.64
CA SER A 1032 20.07 37.24 5.31
C SER A 1032 20.93 38.39 4.77
N GLY A 1033 20.30 39.30 4.02
CA GLY A 1033 20.90 40.60 3.67
C GLY A 1033 21.08 41.52 4.89
N HIS A 1034 20.39 41.22 5.99
CA HIS A 1034 20.40 41.97 7.24
C HIS A 1034 20.98 41.11 8.38
N LYS A 1035 21.35 41.75 9.49
CA LYS A 1035 21.85 41.02 10.65
C LYS A 1035 20.68 40.31 11.34
N LEU A 1036 20.79 38.99 11.51
CA LEU A 1036 19.82 38.20 12.26
C LEU A 1036 19.94 38.53 13.76
N MET A 1037 18.81 38.81 14.40
CA MET A 1037 18.74 39.25 15.79
C MET A 1037 18.35 38.10 16.73
N THR A 1038 17.26 37.41 16.44
CA THR A 1038 16.83 36.22 17.20
C THR A 1038 16.29 35.14 16.28
N ILE A 1039 16.59 33.88 16.60
CA ILE A 1039 16.11 32.69 15.90
C ILE A 1039 15.53 31.74 16.95
N THR A 1040 14.26 31.39 16.80
CA THR A 1040 13.55 30.51 17.74
C THR A 1040 12.97 29.31 17.00
N ASN A 1041 13.27 28.09 17.46
CA ASN A 1041 12.57 26.89 17.02
C ASN A 1041 11.21 26.82 17.70
N LEU A 1042 10.14 27.05 16.94
CA LEU A 1042 8.75 27.10 17.44
C LEU A 1042 8.19 25.73 17.83
N ILE A 1043 8.68 24.63 17.22
CA ILE A 1043 8.29 23.27 17.58
C ILE A 1043 8.76 22.96 19.01
N LYS A 1044 10.01 23.28 19.32
CA LYS A 1044 10.59 23.03 20.66
C LYS A 1044 10.39 24.20 21.63
N ASN A 1045 9.97 25.36 21.14
CA ASN A 1045 9.94 26.64 21.86
C ASN A 1045 11.29 27.00 22.51
N GLN A 1046 12.38 26.93 21.73
CA GLN A 1046 13.76 27.11 22.22
C GLN A 1046 14.58 28.01 21.27
N PRO A 1047 15.57 28.76 21.78
CA PRO A 1047 16.54 29.46 20.95
C PRO A 1047 17.24 28.52 19.97
N PHE A 1048 17.60 29.03 18.78
CA PHE A 1048 18.21 28.26 17.71
C PHE A 1048 19.42 29.00 17.11
N SER A 1049 20.29 28.27 16.39
CA SER A 1049 21.54 28.79 15.84
C SER A 1049 21.46 28.98 14.32
N GLU A 1050 22.23 29.94 13.80
CA GLU A 1050 22.35 30.21 12.35
C GLU A 1050 22.96 29.02 11.59
N ASN A 1051 23.93 28.35 12.21
CA ASN A 1051 24.58 27.15 11.68
C ASN A 1051 24.05 25.93 12.41
N PHE A 1052 23.60 24.92 11.68
CA PHE A 1052 22.98 23.75 12.29
C PHE A 1052 23.15 22.49 11.44
N ILE A 1053 22.78 21.36 12.05
CA ILE A 1053 22.72 20.06 11.42
C ILE A 1053 21.26 19.63 11.41
N ILE A 1054 20.78 19.11 10.28
CA ILE A 1054 19.42 18.60 10.14
C ILE A 1054 19.45 17.15 9.65
N LYS A 1055 18.81 16.25 10.40
CA LYS A 1055 18.74 14.81 10.08
C LYS A 1055 17.69 14.54 8.99
N PRO A 1056 17.73 13.39 8.29
CA PRO A 1056 16.65 12.98 7.40
C PRO A 1056 15.29 13.05 8.10
N MET A 1057 14.25 13.52 7.42
CA MET A 1057 12.88 13.70 7.92
C MET A 1057 12.71 14.70 9.07
N GLU A 1058 13.79 15.32 9.56
CA GLU A 1058 13.69 16.36 10.58
C GLU A 1058 13.07 17.63 9.99
N ILE A 1059 12.10 18.18 10.72
CA ILE A 1059 11.44 19.44 10.42
C ILE A 1059 11.78 20.50 11.46
N LEU A 1060 12.13 21.69 10.97
CA LEU A 1060 12.32 22.90 11.75
C LEU A 1060 11.27 23.92 11.33
N LEU A 1061 10.63 24.56 12.32
CA LEU A 1061 9.83 25.76 12.12
C LEU A 1061 10.48 26.88 12.94
N LEU A 1062 11.05 27.86 12.24
CA LEU A 1062 11.87 28.91 12.82
C LEU A 1062 11.15 30.26 12.73
N LYS A 1063 11.07 30.97 13.85
CA LYS A 1063 10.76 32.40 13.87
C LYS A 1063 12.06 33.19 13.89
N ILE A 1064 12.21 34.10 12.95
CA ILE A 1064 13.43 34.87 12.71
C ILE A 1064 13.09 36.37 12.72
N THR A 1065 13.83 37.13 13.51
CA THR A 1065 13.81 38.60 13.47
C THR A 1065 15.18 39.09 13.03
N ASP A 1066 15.24 40.13 12.22
CA ASP A 1066 16.46 40.78 11.76
C ASP A 1066 16.39 42.30 12.01
N THR A 1067 17.47 43.02 11.69
CA THR A 1067 17.59 44.47 11.97
C THR A 1067 16.85 45.36 10.95
N HIS A 1068 15.76 44.89 10.36
CA HIS A 1068 15.08 45.60 9.28
C HIS A 1068 14.41 46.91 9.69
#